data_AF-A0A951XYP3-F1
#
_entry.id   AF-A0A951XYP3-F1
#
_cell.length_a   1.000
_cell.length_b   1.000
_cell.length_c   1.000
_cell.angle_alpha   90.00
_cell.angle_beta   90.00
_cell.angle_gamma   90.00
#
_symmetry.space_group_name_H-M   'P 1'
#
loop_
_entity.id
_entity.type
_entity.pdbx_description
1 polymer ?
#
loop_
_entity_poly.entity_id
_entity_poly.type
_entity_poly.pdbx_seq_one_letter_code
_entity_poly.pdbx_strand_id
1 'polypeptide(L)'
;MSFSTQDLTLRLGPDGKVVSIVDRLTGRDRVKSTLPQYQNYLCELSAAGRTCAPTSFAARDGLLVFRFDTLSPPPVVSIRVRSDPLYVLFELADVQNPDAIESIRFVGIWTADSLDRVVDRVLRFDDGRVERYLGLHPLDPFTEVWAGPGTSGGYLKATAYARLDGGMPPALARDPFRGRRAVLFAANTAPASFVKVFEQIERDFDVPLGWKARQQPVLRQSTIFWSYFDASSPQERRRAIEVTRRAGCAKALLFVNLWADRANRYQPEPAWGGMQTLKDWIREAHDAGLLVGAHMLHTVGVTRGPVGPGDATPVRRDAAGQPIRAAEGPGYQLDLWNGGVAWQSRQIAAVFSEAGFDYLYADALEDVPESYWCSTAVAVAELYEALKAAGAPPRWMEGSAHNMNGLWPYIAVHGQTDWYLHKASFREEVNRNVRDMTFDARNPAPRQMGWAPICHTIYPETTPDELEYLLSRSLAWDVPVVYIMWGHTVNAWTHRDANLHLMYLYEKLRIEQYFSAELRRAARQADRDFMLFPDDGGHRLIECAPLSTEAAAEVPHEAAGGARTLRVALRAFASRGVHAGQRYVSAWAQPLGPDGKPVMATALAGAGPPRRVEFDGLRLQLAGLRADGVRVCDIWGREIAPRDDDAGLVLPFSTRVYLKLPATCEPAVLFRSARLVR
;
A
#
# COMPACT_ATOMS: atom_id res chain seq x y z
N MET A 1 12.81 20.91 -36.19
CA MET A 1 12.83 21.65 -34.89
C MET A 1 13.49 20.78 -33.82
N SER A 2 14.09 21.34 -32.78
CA SER A 2 14.70 20.55 -31.69
C SER A 2 14.38 21.13 -30.32
N PHE A 3 14.17 20.25 -29.35
CA PHE A 3 13.91 20.53 -27.94
C PHE A 3 14.94 19.75 -27.12
N SER A 4 15.65 20.41 -26.22
CA SER A 4 16.76 19.78 -25.48
C SER A 4 16.69 20.06 -23.99
N THR A 5 16.93 19.01 -23.23
CA THR A 5 17.22 19.05 -21.79
C THR A 5 18.73 18.79 -21.61
N GLN A 6 19.21 18.70 -20.37
CA GLN A 6 20.57 18.27 -20.09
C GLN A 6 20.83 16.82 -20.56
N ASP A 7 19.80 15.96 -20.50
CA ASP A 7 19.86 14.51 -20.66
C ASP A 7 19.29 14.01 -21.99
N LEU A 8 18.49 14.84 -22.68
CA LEU A 8 17.70 14.43 -23.84
C LEU A 8 17.70 15.51 -24.93
N THR A 9 17.71 15.10 -26.20
CA THR A 9 17.38 15.98 -27.32
C THR A 9 16.32 15.32 -28.20
N LEU A 10 15.12 15.91 -28.22
CA LEU A 10 14.03 15.56 -29.15
C LEU A 10 14.17 16.38 -30.45
N ARG A 11 13.95 15.75 -31.61
CA ARG A 11 13.90 16.43 -32.90
C ARG A 11 12.64 16.06 -33.68
N LEU A 12 12.04 17.08 -34.28
CA LEU A 12 10.91 16.96 -35.18
C LEU A 12 11.32 17.29 -36.61
N GLY A 13 10.85 16.50 -37.57
CA GLY A 13 10.96 16.74 -39.00
C GLY A 13 10.10 17.93 -39.47
N PRO A 14 10.25 18.35 -40.74
CA PRO A 14 9.47 19.45 -41.32
C PRO A 14 7.98 19.12 -41.48
N ASP A 15 7.60 17.85 -41.35
CA ASP A 15 6.23 17.33 -41.40
C ASP A 15 5.63 17.07 -40.00
N GLY A 16 6.35 17.45 -38.93
CA GLY A 16 5.91 17.24 -37.55
C GLY A 16 6.11 15.83 -37.01
N LYS A 17 6.80 14.95 -37.75
CA LYS A 17 7.19 13.62 -37.26
C LYS A 17 8.34 13.69 -36.27
N VAL A 18 8.33 12.79 -35.29
CA VAL A 18 9.48 12.56 -34.42
C VAL A 18 10.56 11.84 -35.21
N VAL A 19 11.68 12.52 -35.47
CA VAL A 19 12.77 11.97 -36.29
C VAL A 19 13.97 11.54 -35.48
N SER A 20 14.10 11.96 -34.21
CA SER A 20 15.23 11.57 -33.36
C SER A 20 14.95 11.89 -31.89
N ILE A 21 15.43 11.02 -30.99
CA ILE A 21 15.48 11.26 -29.55
C ILE A 21 16.84 10.82 -29.04
N VAL A 22 17.76 11.76 -28.90
CA VAL A 22 19.12 11.46 -28.49
C VAL A 22 19.23 11.49 -26.97
N ASP A 23 19.64 10.37 -26.36
CA ASP A 23 20.13 10.37 -24.99
C ASP A 23 21.49 11.06 -24.97
N ARG A 24 21.56 12.27 -24.40
CA ARG A 24 22.76 13.11 -24.47
C ARG A 24 23.93 12.55 -23.67
N LEU A 25 23.66 11.67 -22.70
CA LEU A 25 24.70 11.02 -21.91
C LEU A 25 25.41 9.93 -22.72
N THR A 26 24.65 9.13 -23.48
CA THR A 26 25.21 7.99 -24.22
C THR A 26 25.45 8.30 -25.70
N GLY A 27 24.92 9.43 -26.19
CA GLY A 27 24.94 9.84 -27.58
C GLY A 27 24.07 8.99 -28.51
N ARG A 28 23.34 8.00 -27.97
CA ARG A 28 22.51 7.08 -28.76
C ARG A 28 21.18 7.73 -29.13
N ASP A 29 20.81 7.59 -30.40
CA ASP A 29 19.45 7.90 -30.84
C ASP A 29 18.53 6.74 -30.44
N ARG A 30 17.49 7.08 -29.67
CA ARG A 30 16.49 6.15 -29.19
C ARG A 30 15.35 5.98 -30.18
N VAL A 31 15.34 6.67 -31.32
CA VAL A 31 14.37 6.44 -32.42
C VAL A 31 15.11 5.74 -33.57
N LYS A 32 14.49 4.77 -34.27
CA LYS A 32 15.05 4.25 -35.53
C LYS A 32 14.79 5.27 -36.62
N SER A 33 15.50 6.39 -36.55
CA SER A 33 15.39 7.54 -37.44
C SER A 33 15.66 7.17 -38.90
N THR A 34 16.34 6.05 -39.15
CA THR A 34 16.60 5.51 -40.50
C THR A 34 15.45 4.70 -41.09
N LEU A 35 14.43 4.35 -40.30
CA LEU A 35 13.31 3.50 -40.71
C LEU A 35 11.99 4.28 -40.65
N PRO A 36 11.36 4.60 -41.81
CA PRO A 36 10.16 5.44 -41.86
C PRO A 36 9.01 4.97 -40.96
N GLN A 37 8.87 3.66 -40.70
CA GLN A 37 7.79 3.14 -39.86
C GLN A 37 7.90 3.50 -38.36
N TYR A 38 9.03 4.06 -37.90
CA TYR A 38 9.20 4.56 -36.53
C TYR A 38 9.14 6.10 -36.45
N GLN A 39 9.14 6.77 -37.60
CA GLN A 39 8.92 8.21 -37.70
C GLN A 39 7.42 8.47 -37.70
N ASN A 40 6.82 8.51 -36.52
CA ASN A 40 5.40 8.82 -36.36
C ASN A 40 5.20 10.32 -36.12
N TYR A 41 4.00 10.82 -36.40
CA TYR A 41 3.64 12.19 -36.08
C TYR A 41 3.66 12.38 -34.56
N LEU A 42 4.18 13.53 -34.10
CA LEU A 42 4.08 13.89 -32.69
C LEU A 42 2.60 13.99 -32.27
N CYS A 43 1.78 14.55 -33.17
CA CYS A 43 0.35 14.73 -32.96
C CYS A 43 -0.47 13.89 -33.97
N GLU A 44 -1.41 13.10 -33.46
CA GLU A 44 -2.43 12.39 -34.21
C GLU A 44 -3.76 12.54 -33.49
N LEU A 45 -4.89 12.34 -34.18
CA LEU A 45 -6.20 12.34 -33.53
C LEU A 45 -7.03 11.14 -33.97
N SER A 46 -8.01 10.75 -33.15
CA SER A 46 -9.04 9.78 -33.53
C SER A 46 -10.34 10.49 -33.85
N ALA A 47 -10.99 10.07 -34.94
CA ALA A 47 -12.32 10.53 -35.33
C ALA A 47 -13.08 9.38 -36.02
N ALA A 48 -14.33 9.14 -35.63
CA ALA A 48 -15.16 8.04 -36.11
C ALA A 48 -14.45 6.66 -36.03
N GLY A 49 -13.76 6.41 -34.91
CA GLY A 49 -13.00 5.18 -34.64
C GLY A 49 -11.76 4.99 -35.51
N ARG A 50 -11.28 6.04 -36.19
CA ARG A 50 -10.10 5.98 -37.07
C ARG A 50 -9.03 6.98 -36.64
N THR A 51 -7.78 6.52 -36.60
CA THR A 51 -6.63 7.42 -36.46
C THR A 51 -6.43 8.24 -37.73
N CYS A 52 -6.35 9.56 -37.56
CA CYS A 52 -6.12 10.54 -38.61
C CYS A 52 -4.75 11.17 -38.41
N ALA A 53 -3.92 11.13 -39.46
CA ALA A 53 -2.64 11.84 -39.52
C ALA A 53 -2.88 13.32 -39.88
N PRO A 54 -2.01 14.23 -39.44
CA PRO A 54 -2.09 15.63 -39.85
C PRO A 54 -1.78 15.77 -41.34
N THR A 55 -2.51 16.66 -42.02
CA THR A 55 -2.30 17.05 -43.42
C THR A 55 -1.22 18.12 -43.56
N SER A 56 -0.99 18.92 -42.52
CA SER A 56 0.10 19.89 -42.47
C SER A 56 0.58 20.16 -41.04
N PHE A 57 1.81 20.65 -40.95
CA PHE A 57 2.49 21.01 -39.73
C PHE A 57 3.18 22.38 -39.90
N ALA A 58 3.09 23.23 -38.88
CA ALA A 58 3.84 24.48 -38.81
C ALA A 58 4.31 24.75 -37.38
N ALA A 59 5.51 25.30 -37.23
CA ALA A 59 5.98 25.85 -35.96
C ALA A 59 5.90 27.38 -36.01
N ARG A 60 5.13 28.01 -35.12
CA ARG A 60 4.93 29.47 -35.07
C ARG A 60 4.78 29.92 -33.63
N ASP A 61 5.52 30.94 -33.21
CA ASP A 61 5.40 31.57 -31.88
C ASP A 61 5.49 30.59 -30.71
N GLY A 62 6.35 29.58 -30.81
CA GLY A 62 6.51 28.54 -29.77
C GLY A 62 5.39 27.48 -29.74
N LEU A 63 4.47 27.52 -30.70
CA LEU A 63 3.42 26.53 -30.91
C LEU A 63 3.77 25.62 -32.09
N LEU A 64 3.44 24.34 -31.93
CA LEU A 64 3.36 23.35 -32.99
C LEU A 64 1.91 23.24 -33.42
N VAL A 65 1.62 23.61 -34.66
CA VAL A 65 0.26 23.66 -35.22
C VAL A 65 0.09 22.54 -36.22
N PHE A 66 -0.87 21.65 -35.95
CA PHE A 66 -1.22 20.50 -36.79
C PHE A 66 -2.62 20.71 -37.37
N ARG A 67 -2.77 20.56 -38.69
CA ARG A 67 -4.09 20.62 -39.36
C ARG A 67 -4.50 19.23 -39.82
N PHE A 68 -5.79 18.94 -39.79
CA PHE A 68 -6.37 17.66 -40.18
C PHE A 68 -7.45 17.89 -41.24
N ASP A 69 -7.04 18.31 -42.44
CA ASP A 69 -7.96 18.74 -43.51
C ASP A 69 -8.75 17.57 -44.15
N THR A 70 -8.45 16.31 -43.76
CA THR A 70 -9.23 15.12 -44.15
C THR A 70 -10.55 14.98 -43.39
N LEU A 71 -10.78 15.82 -42.37
CA LEU A 71 -11.99 15.86 -41.56
C LEU A 71 -12.79 17.13 -41.85
N SER A 72 -14.09 17.09 -41.57
CA SER A 72 -15.00 18.21 -41.81
C SER A 72 -15.91 18.47 -40.60
N PRO A 73 -15.88 19.68 -39.99
CA PRO A 73 -14.91 20.76 -40.25
C PRO A 73 -13.47 20.34 -39.88
N PRO A 74 -12.44 20.90 -40.54
CA PRO A 74 -11.05 20.47 -40.33
C PRO A 74 -10.52 20.91 -38.96
N PRO A 75 -10.12 19.97 -38.09
CA PRO A 75 -9.51 20.31 -36.82
C PRO A 75 -8.15 20.98 -36.96
N VAL A 76 -7.86 21.91 -36.05
CA VAL A 76 -6.52 22.49 -35.87
C VAL A 76 -6.09 22.31 -34.42
N VAL A 77 -4.98 21.62 -34.21
CA VAL A 77 -4.43 21.33 -32.88
C VAL A 77 -3.15 22.13 -32.69
N SER A 78 -3.10 22.92 -31.61
CA SER A 78 -1.91 23.69 -31.23
C SER A 78 -1.29 23.13 -29.96
N ILE A 79 -0.02 22.73 -30.04
CA ILE A 79 0.76 22.18 -28.92
C ILE A 79 1.86 23.17 -28.56
N ARG A 80 1.86 23.65 -27.31
CA ARG A 80 2.98 24.41 -26.77
C ARG A 80 4.05 23.44 -26.29
N VAL A 81 5.29 23.65 -26.71
CA VAL A 81 6.43 22.82 -26.29
C VAL A 81 7.50 23.70 -25.64
N ARG A 82 7.87 23.37 -24.41
CA ARG A 82 8.90 24.10 -23.64
C ARG A 82 9.99 23.14 -23.18
N SER A 83 11.24 23.53 -23.36
CA SER A 83 12.38 22.79 -22.80
C SER A 83 12.75 23.36 -21.43
N ASP A 84 12.90 22.47 -20.47
CA ASP A 84 13.50 22.70 -19.15
C ASP A 84 14.84 21.93 -19.09
N PRO A 85 15.82 22.33 -18.25
CA PRO A 85 17.04 21.53 -18.07
C PRO A 85 16.80 20.05 -17.76
N LEU A 86 15.68 19.66 -17.14
CA LEU A 86 15.41 18.27 -16.76
C LEU A 86 14.36 17.56 -17.64
N TYR A 87 13.46 18.28 -18.29
CA TYR A 87 12.34 17.68 -19.03
C TYR A 87 11.86 18.55 -20.19
N VAL A 88 11.05 17.98 -21.09
CA VAL A 88 10.34 18.69 -22.15
C VAL A 88 8.84 18.67 -21.83
N LEU A 89 8.23 19.84 -21.68
CA LEU A 89 6.79 20.00 -21.47
C LEU A 89 6.06 20.04 -22.82
N PHE A 90 4.96 19.32 -22.90
CA PHE A 90 3.95 19.39 -23.95
C PHE A 90 2.62 19.81 -23.34
N GLU A 91 1.98 20.82 -23.92
CA GLU A 91 0.68 21.32 -23.50
C GLU A 91 -0.24 21.49 -24.72
N LEU A 92 -1.46 20.92 -24.66
CA LEU A 92 -2.52 21.23 -25.62
C LEU A 92 -3.02 22.66 -25.37
N ALA A 93 -2.50 23.61 -26.14
CA ALA A 93 -2.78 25.04 -25.97
C ALA A 93 -4.13 25.46 -26.58
N ASP A 94 -4.49 24.89 -27.73
CA ASP A 94 -5.74 25.19 -28.42
C ASP A 94 -6.18 24.04 -29.34
N VAL A 95 -7.49 23.86 -29.47
CA VAL A 95 -8.10 22.90 -30.40
C VAL A 95 -9.30 23.56 -31.07
N GLN A 96 -9.18 23.83 -32.37
CA GLN A 96 -10.26 24.38 -33.18
C GLN A 96 -11.06 23.22 -33.79
N ASN A 97 -12.38 23.38 -33.85
CA ASN A 97 -13.32 22.38 -34.36
C ASN A 97 -13.23 21.02 -33.63
N PRO A 98 -13.35 20.99 -32.28
CA PRO A 98 -13.15 19.76 -31.49
C PRO A 98 -14.26 18.72 -31.63
N ASP A 99 -15.43 19.09 -32.17
CA ASP A 99 -16.65 18.26 -32.11
C ASP A 99 -16.52 16.89 -32.80
N ALA A 100 -15.68 16.79 -33.82
CA ALA A 100 -15.42 15.55 -34.56
C ALA A 100 -14.32 14.68 -33.94
N ILE A 101 -13.63 15.19 -32.91
CA ILE A 101 -12.45 14.55 -32.32
C ILE A 101 -12.90 13.66 -31.16
N GLU A 102 -12.49 12.40 -31.18
CA GLU A 102 -12.68 11.46 -30.07
C GLU A 102 -11.51 11.53 -29.09
N SER A 103 -10.28 11.63 -29.61
CA SER A 103 -9.05 11.76 -28.83
C SER A 103 -7.94 12.44 -29.61
N ILE A 104 -7.00 13.04 -28.89
CA ILE A 104 -5.78 13.66 -29.43
C ILE A 104 -4.59 13.02 -28.74
N ARG A 105 -3.78 12.28 -29.51
CA ARG A 105 -2.43 11.89 -29.12
C ARG A 105 -1.54 13.09 -29.38
N PHE A 106 -1.14 13.81 -28.35
CA PHE A 106 -0.34 15.04 -28.47
C PHE A 106 1.15 14.82 -28.17
N VAL A 107 1.52 13.61 -27.75
CA VAL A 107 2.88 13.09 -27.79
C VAL A 107 2.81 11.67 -28.32
N GLY A 108 3.48 11.40 -29.44
CA GLY A 108 3.64 10.07 -30.02
C GLY A 108 5.10 9.79 -30.31
N ILE A 109 5.71 8.87 -29.55
CA ILE A 109 7.12 8.53 -29.66
C ILE A 109 7.26 7.01 -29.81
N TRP A 110 8.06 6.60 -30.78
CA TRP A 110 8.43 5.20 -31.00
C TRP A 110 9.94 5.08 -30.94
N THR A 111 10.40 4.10 -30.19
CA THR A 111 11.81 3.91 -29.90
C THR A 111 12.40 2.74 -30.68
N ALA A 112 13.72 2.79 -30.84
CA ALA A 112 14.56 1.77 -31.43
C ALA A 112 14.86 0.64 -30.46
N ASP A 113 15.39 -0.44 -31.03
CA ASP A 113 15.98 -1.61 -30.37
C ASP A 113 15.04 -2.46 -29.51
N SER A 114 15.46 -3.69 -29.20
CA SER A 114 14.72 -4.53 -28.25
C SER A 114 14.75 -3.82 -26.90
N LEU A 115 13.58 -3.42 -26.42
CA LEU A 115 13.42 -2.96 -25.05
C LEU A 115 13.93 -4.05 -24.11
N ASP A 116 14.83 -3.68 -23.18
CA ASP A 116 15.16 -4.60 -22.09
C ASP A 116 13.94 -4.79 -21.19
N ARG A 117 13.21 -3.69 -20.95
CA ARG A 117 11.99 -3.70 -20.16
C ARG A 117 11.15 -2.44 -20.35
N VAL A 118 9.84 -2.60 -20.48
CA VAL A 118 8.87 -1.53 -20.21
C VAL A 118 8.55 -1.54 -18.73
N VAL A 119 8.61 -0.38 -18.09
CA VAL A 119 8.35 -0.26 -16.66
C VAL A 119 7.48 0.99 -16.42
N ASP A 120 6.20 0.81 -16.12
CA ASP A 120 5.17 1.89 -16.16
C ASP A 120 5.17 2.66 -17.49
N ARG A 121 5.31 3.99 -17.38
CA ARG A 121 5.46 5.04 -18.36
C ARG A 121 6.94 5.34 -18.68
N VAL A 122 7.86 4.51 -18.22
CA VAL A 122 9.29 4.63 -18.56
C VAL A 122 9.75 3.42 -19.36
N LEU A 123 10.52 3.70 -20.41
CA LEU A 123 11.28 2.70 -21.14
C LEU A 123 12.65 2.62 -20.49
N ARG A 124 13.06 1.41 -20.08
CA ARG A 124 14.42 1.16 -19.59
C ARG A 124 15.30 0.70 -20.74
N PHE A 125 16.47 1.31 -20.83
CA PHE A 125 17.53 0.94 -21.75
C PHE A 125 18.80 0.62 -20.97
N ASP A 126 19.42 -0.51 -21.27
CA ASP A 126 20.75 -0.89 -20.84
C ASP A 126 21.71 -0.81 -22.04
N ASP A 127 22.56 0.22 -22.02
CA ASP A 127 23.54 0.42 -23.07
C ASP A 127 24.85 -0.35 -22.84
N GLY A 128 24.91 -1.21 -21.82
CA GLY A 128 26.10 -1.94 -21.37
C GLY A 128 27.11 -1.08 -20.59
N ARG A 129 26.80 0.21 -20.40
CA ARG A 129 27.63 1.18 -19.67
C ARG A 129 26.85 1.92 -18.60
N VAL A 130 25.63 2.35 -18.95
CA VAL A 130 24.73 3.10 -18.07
C VAL A 130 23.33 2.63 -18.38
N GLU A 131 22.58 2.32 -17.33
CA GLU A 131 21.15 2.08 -17.44
C GLU A 131 20.39 3.41 -17.38
N ARG A 132 19.40 3.55 -18.25
CA ARG A 132 18.66 4.80 -18.46
C ARG A 132 17.15 4.57 -18.49
N TYR A 133 16.42 5.54 -17.98
CA TYR A 133 14.99 5.69 -18.17
C TYR A 133 14.72 6.78 -19.20
N LEU A 134 13.83 6.49 -20.15
CA LEU A 134 13.13 7.50 -20.95
C LEU A 134 11.66 7.45 -20.55
N GLY A 135 11.17 8.53 -19.94
CA GLY A 135 9.84 8.57 -19.35
C GLY A 135 8.93 9.62 -19.96
N LEU A 136 7.65 9.30 -20.02
CA LEU A 136 6.58 10.26 -20.28
C LEU A 136 5.69 10.33 -19.04
N HIS A 137 5.24 11.51 -18.64
CA HIS A 137 4.47 11.66 -17.41
C HIS A 137 3.32 12.65 -17.54
N PRO A 138 2.09 12.31 -17.11
CA PRO A 138 0.95 13.23 -17.14
C PRO A 138 1.01 14.23 -15.98
N LEU A 139 0.54 15.44 -16.22
CA LEU A 139 0.44 16.51 -15.21
C LEU A 139 -1.00 16.85 -14.83
N ASP A 140 -1.97 16.07 -15.30
CA ASP A 140 -3.38 16.18 -14.95
C ASP A 140 -4.05 14.79 -15.03
N PRO A 141 -5.15 14.54 -14.27
CA PRO A 141 -5.76 13.22 -14.18
C PRO A 141 -6.50 12.75 -15.44
N PHE A 142 -6.60 13.60 -16.48
CA PHE A 142 -7.29 13.27 -17.73
C PHE A 142 -6.34 13.14 -18.93
N THR A 143 -5.04 13.37 -18.72
CA THR A 143 -4.02 13.01 -19.68
C THR A 143 -3.62 11.57 -19.43
N GLU A 144 -3.89 10.71 -20.39
CA GLU A 144 -3.45 9.32 -20.34
C GLU A 144 -2.03 9.20 -20.86
N VAL A 145 -1.16 8.51 -20.13
CA VAL A 145 0.17 8.18 -20.62
C VAL A 145 0.37 6.68 -20.69
N TRP A 146 0.83 6.23 -21.84
CA TRP A 146 1.19 4.84 -22.10
C TRP A 146 2.67 4.71 -22.41
N ALA A 147 3.29 3.67 -21.85
CA ALA A 147 4.47 3.07 -22.44
C ALA A 147 4.22 1.58 -22.68
N GLY A 148 4.80 1.03 -23.74
CA GLY A 148 4.57 -0.36 -24.08
C GLY A 148 5.54 -0.92 -25.10
N PRO A 149 5.62 -2.25 -25.23
CA PRO A 149 6.33 -2.88 -26.31
C PRO A 149 5.57 -2.61 -27.62
N GLY A 150 6.26 -2.05 -28.60
CA GLY A 150 5.88 -2.02 -30.00
C GLY A 150 6.45 -3.22 -30.74
N THR A 151 6.04 -3.40 -32.00
CA THR A 151 6.41 -4.54 -32.87
C THR A 151 7.92 -4.74 -33.03
N SER A 152 8.73 -3.73 -32.68
CA SER A 152 10.17 -3.72 -32.96
C SER A 152 10.97 -2.69 -32.13
N GLY A 153 10.38 -2.27 -30.99
CA GLY A 153 10.92 -1.30 -30.03
C GLY A 153 9.88 -0.93 -28.99
N GLY A 154 10.04 0.16 -28.24
CA GLY A 154 9.02 0.67 -27.31
C GLY A 154 8.24 1.86 -27.86
N TYR A 155 7.16 2.24 -27.21
CA TYR A 155 6.49 3.52 -27.46
C TYR A 155 6.23 4.30 -26.18
N LEU A 156 6.10 5.62 -26.32
CA LEU A 156 5.61 6.55 -25.30
C LEU A 156 4.51 7.39 -25.94
N LYS A 157 3.34 7.46 -25.31
CA LYS A 157 2.19 8.22 -25.82
C LYS A 157 1.51 9.02 -24.72
N ALA A 158 1.16 10.27 -25.01
CA ALA A 158 0.24 11.06 -24.20
C ALA A 158 -1.02 11.37 -25.00
N THR A 159 -2.17 11.03 -24.44
CA THR A 159 -3.47 11.15 -25.10
C THR A 159 -4.45 11.93 -24.23
N ALA A 160 -5.17 12.86 -24.85
CA ALA A 160 -6.34 13.52 -24.28
C ALA A 160 -7.60 13.02 -24.98
N TYR A 161 -8.71 12.87 -24.25
CA TYR A 161 -9.96 12.34 -24.78
C TYR A 161 -11.06 13.41 -24.76
N ALA A 162 -11.88 13.49 -25.82
CA ALA A 162 -13.06 14.35 -25.84
C ALA A 162 -14.11 13.87 -24.85
N ARG A 163 -14.23 12.55 -24.71
CA ARG A 163 -15.13 11.84 -23.81
C ARG A 163 -14.43 10.61 -23.25
N LEU A 164 -14.71 10.29 -22.01
CA LEU A 164 -14.29 9.06 -21.35
C LEU A 164 -15.52 8.17 -21.20
N ASP A 165 -15.31 6.85 -21.18
CA ASP A 165 -16.40 5.91 -20.94
C ASP A 165 -17.01 6.20 -19.56
N GLY A 166 -18.32 6.44 -19.53
CA GLY A 166 -19.04 6.92 -18.36
C GLY A 166 -19.33 8.42 -18.33
N GLY A 167 -18.65 9.25 -19.12
CA GLY A 167 -18.85 10.70 -19.21
C GLY A 167 -17.62 11.52 -18.84
N MET A 168 -17.72 12.84 -18.96
CA MET A 168 -16.73 13.82 -18.49
C MET A 168 -17.40 14.80 -17.52
N PRO A 169 -16.68 15.39 -16.55
CA PRO A 169 -17.25 16.44 -15.70
C PRO A 169 -17.70 17.63 -16.57
N PRO A 170 -18.82 18.32 -16.25
CA PRO A 170 -19.34 19.42 -17.06
C PRO A 170 -18.33 20.53 -17.35
N ALA A 171 -17.43 20.82 -16.41
CA ALA A 171 -16.38 21.83 -16.58
C ALA A 171 -15.39 21.45 -17.69
N LEU A 172 -15.09 20.16 -17.85
CA LEU A 172 -14.18 19.65 -18.87
C LEU A 172 -14.90 19.25 -20.15
N ALA A 173 -16.19 18.93 -20.11
CA ALA A 173 -16.98 18.67 -21.30
C ALA A 173 -17.04 19.89 -22.25
N ARG A 174 -16.82 21.11 -21.72
CA ARG A 174 -16.80 22.35 -22.52
C ARG A 174 -15.51 22.54 -23.32
N ASP A 175 -14.38 22.07 -22.79
CA ASP A 175 -13.07 22.16 -23.43
C ASP A 175 -12.21 20.96 -22.99
N PRO A 176 -12.46 19.76 -23.55
CA PRO A 176 -11.90 18.51 -23.02
C PRO A 176 -10.40 18.37 -23.29
N PHE A 177 -9.85 19.22 -24.17
CA PHE A 177 -8.49 19.11 -24.67
C PHE A 177 -7.55 20.22 -24.18
N ARG A 178 -8.04 21.45 -24.00
CA ARG A 178 -7.14 22.56 -23.63
C ARG A 178 -6.55 22.35 -22.23
N GLY A 179 -5.27 22.66 -22.09
CA GLY A 179 -4.52 22.60 -20.83
C GLY A 179 -4.03 21.21 -20.44
N ARG A 180 -4.28 20.18 -21.27
CA ARG A 180 -3.74 18.83 -21.08
C ARG A 180 -2.24 18.85 -21.22
N ARG A 181 -1.53 18.22 -20.28
CA ARG A 181 -0.08 18.37 -20.16
C ARG A 181 0.61 17.04 -19.90
N ALA A 182 1.75 16.87 -20.57
CA ALA A 182 2.68 15.77 -20.32
C ALA A 182 4.13 16.25 -20.37
N VAL A 183 5.01 15.58 -19.63
CA VAL A 183 6.46 15.85 -19.61
C VAL A 183 7.24 14.63 -20.05
N LEU A 184 8.16 14.84 -21.00
CA LEU A 184 9.13 13.85 -21.45
C LEU A 184 10.46 14.10 -20.75
N PHE A 185 11.07 13.06 -20.18
CA PHE A 185 12.35 13.17 -19.50
C PHE A 185 13.24 11.96 -19.77
N ALA A 186 14.54 12.13 -19.51
CA ALA A 186 15.48 11.02 -19.42
C ALA A 186 16.28 11.13 -18.12
N ALA A 187 16.56 9.99 -17.49
CA ALA A 187 17.28 9.94 -16.22
C ALA A 187 18.13 8.66 -16.11
N ASN A 188 19.15 8.68 -15.26
CA ASN A 188 19.84 7.46 -14.83
C ASN A 188 18.89 6.59 -13.98
N THR A 189 19.01 5.26 -14.01
CA THR A 189 18.18 4.37 -13.18
C THR A 189 18.48 4.46 -11.68
N ALA A 190 19.57 5.13 -11.29
CA ALA A 190 19.85 5.47 -9.91
C ALA A 190 18.68 6.27 -9.31
N PRO A 191 18.12 5.87 -8.14
CA PRO A 191 16.95 6.50 -7.55
C PRO A 191 17.06 8.03 -7.41
N ALA A 192 18.23 8.54 -7.03
CA ALA A 192 18.47 9.97 -6.86
C ALA A 192 18.28 10.80 -8.14
N SER A 193 18.61 10.24 -9.31
CA SER A 193 18.41 10.94 -10.59
C SER A 193 16.93 11.03 -10.95
N PHE A 194 16.18 9.96 -10.71
CA PHE A 194 14.74 9.93 -10.90
C PHE A 194 14.04 10.92 -9.95
N VAL A 195 14.36 10.87 -8.65
CA VAL A 195 13.88 11.80 -7.61
C VAL A 195 14.04 13.26 -8.06
N LYS A 196 15.24 13.64 -8.53
CA LYS A 196 15.54 15.02 -8.94
C LYS A 196 14.61 15.54 -10.03
N VAL A 197 14.28 14.71 -11.02
CA VAL A 197 13.38 15.10 -12.13
C VAL A 197 11.97 15.35 -11.60
N PHE A 198 11.46 14.46 -10.77
CA PHE A 198 10.10 14.58 -10.21
C PHE A 198 9.96 15.73 -9.23
N GLU A 199 10.95 15.99 -8.39
CA GLU A 199 10.97 17.17 -7.51
C GLU A 199 10.93 18.49 -8.30
N GLN A 200 11.59 18.54 -9.46
CA GLN A 200 11.53 19.71 -10.33
C GLN A 200 10.15 19.85 -10.96
N ILE A 201 9.60 18.78 -11.54
CA ILE A 201 8.23 18.76 -12.09
C ILE A 201 7.23 19.21 -11.02
N GLU A 202 7.37 18.74 -9.78
CA GLU A 202 6.47 19.10 -8.69
C GLU A 202 6.47 20.58 -8.38
N ARG A 203 7.65 21.19 -8.31
CA ARG A 203 7.79 22.63 -8.09
C ARG A 203 7.22 23.44 -9.26
N ASP A 204 7.48 23.01 -10.49
CA ASP A 204 7.10 23.78 -11.68
C ASP A 204 5.60 23.75 -11.98
N PHE A 205 4.88 22.75 -11.47
CA PHE A 205 3.46 22.54 -11.75
C PHE A 205 2.56 22.53 -10.50
N ASP A 206 3.09 22.92 -9.33
CA ASP A 206 2.37 22.89 -8.05
C ASP A 206 1.70 21.53 -7.79
N VAL A 207 2.45 20.46 -8.03
CA VAL A 207 1.94 19.10 -7.83
C VAL A 207 1.71 18.89 -6.33
N PRO A 208 0.54 18.37 -5.92
CA PRO A 208 0.05 18.70 -4.58
C PRO A 208 0.76 17.98 -3.43
N LEU A 209 0.95 16.67 -3.57
CA LEU A 209 1.69 15.86 -2.59
C LEU A 209 3.00 15.35 -3.18
N GLY A 210 2.89 14.79 -4.39
CA GLY A 210 4.04 14.40 -5.19
C GLY A 210 5.01 13.45 -4.46
N TRP A 211 6.25 13.49 -4.90
CA TRP A 211 7.42 12.75 -4.45
C TRP A 211 7.89 13.23 -3.09
N LYS A 212 7.76 14.52 -2.79
CA LYS A 212 8.05 15.06 -1.45
C LYS A 212 7.29 14.29 -0.36
N ALA A 213 6.00 13.99 -0.58
CA ALA A 213 5.23 13.19 0.35
C ALA A 213 5.82 11.77 0.53
N ARG A 214 6.31 11.15 -0.55
CA ARG A 214 6.92 9.80 -0.57
C ARG A 214 8.22 9.70 0.22
N GLN A 215 8.88 10.81 0.49
CA GLN A 215 10.13 10.86 1.24
C GLN A 215 9.93 11.03 2.75
N GLN A 216 8.69 11.18 3.23
CA GLN A 216 8.47 11.36 4.66
C GLN A 216 8.95 10.12 5.43
N PRO A 217 9.84 10.28 6.44
CA PRO A 217 10.37 9.15 7.20
C PRO A 217 9.29 8.28 7.84
N VAL A 218 8.16 8.89 8.23
CA VAL A 218 7.02 8.18 8.83
C VAL A 218 6.35 7.18 7.88
N LEU A 219 6.51 7.32 6.56
CA LEU A 219 6.01 6.33 5.60
C LEU A 219 6.78 5.02 5.65
N ARG A 220 8.00 5.02 6.20
CA ARG A 220 8.73 3.79 6.48
C ARG A 220 8.21 3.08 7.72
N GLN A 221 7.33 3.70 8.52
CA GLN A 221 6.85 3.14 9.78
C GLN A 221 5.50 2.43 9.62
N SER A 222 5.31 1.37 10.40
CA SER A 222 4.08 0.56 10.41
C SER A 222 2.88 1.30 11.02
N THR A 223 1.69 0.82 10.66
CA THR A 223 0.39 1.44 11.03
C THR A 223 -0.48 0.42 11.76
N ILE A 224 -1.14 0.82 12.84
CA ILE A 224 -2.33 0.09 13.30
C ILE A 224 -3.56 0.63 12.57
N PHE A 225 -4.24 -0.24 11.84
CA PHE A 225 -5.53 0.04 11.21
C PHE A 225 -6.65 -0.45 12.13
N TRP A 226 -7.24 0.49 12.87
CA TRP A 226 -8.37 0.24 13.74
C TRP A 226 -9.64 0.10 12.90
N SER A 227 -10.11 -1.15 12.75
CA SER A 227 -11.39 -1.43 12.08
C SER A 227 -12.57 -1.28 13.03
N TYR A 228 -12.35 -1.51 14.32
CA TYR A 228 -13.36 -1.28 15.36
C TYR A 228 -12.72 -1.04 16.73
N PHE A 229 -13.28 -0.17 17.55
CA PHE A 229 -13.20 -0.15 19.02
C PHE A 229 -14.39 0.66 19.53
N ASP A 230 -14.77 0.51 20.81
CA ASP A 230 -15.86 1.31 21.37
C ASP A 230 -15.39 2.76 21.61
N ALA A 231 -15.66 3.62 20.64
CA ALA A 231 -15.30 5.04 20.70
C ALA A 231 -16.04 5.79 21.83
N SER A 232 -17.13 5.25 22.38
CA SER A 232 -17.83 5.87 23.51
C SER A 232 -17.08 5.66 24.83
N SER A 233 -16.27 4.60 24.92
CA SER A 233 -15.47 4.24 26.09
C SER A 233 -14.12 4.97 26.13
N PRO A 234 -13.87 5.86 27.12
CA PRO A 234 -12.57 6.50 27.29
C PRO A 234 -11.43 5.50 27.57
N GLN A 235 -11.75 4.31 28.07
CA GLN A 235 -10.77 3.26 28.32
C GLN A 235 -10.31 2.62 27.01
N GLU A 236 -11.23 2.26 26.11
CA GLU A 236 -10.91 1.67 24.81
C GLU A 236 -10.18 2.67 23.91
N ARG A 237 -10.56 3.95 23.96
CA ARG A 237 -9.85 5.03 23.25
C ARG A 237 -8.37 5.15 23.66
N ARG A 238 -8.09 5.18 24.97
CA ARG A 238 -6.70 5.23 25.48
C ARG A 238 -5.95 3.93 25.20
N ARG A 239 -6.64 2.79 25.25
CA ARG A 239 -6.06 1.49 24.87
C ARG A 239 -5.61 1.48 23.42
N ALA A 240 -6.39 2.03 22.49
CA ALA A 240 -6.02 2.08 21.09
C ALA A 240 -4.68 2.82 20.88
N ILE A 241 -4.48 3.94 21.59
CA ILE A 241 -3.21 4.69 21.60
C ILE A 241 -2.09 3.84 22.22
N GLU A 242 -2.33 3.22 23.40
CA GLU A 242 -1.36 2.38 24.10
C GLU A 242 -0.88 1.22 23.21
N VAL A 243 -1.81 0.49 22.59
CA VAL A 243 -1.54 -0.66 21.73
C VAL A 243 -0.73 -0.23 20.50
N THR A 244 -1.12 0.88 19.86
CA THR A 244 -0.39 1.42 18.71
C THR A 244 1.06 1.72 19.05
N ARG A 245 1.31 2.38 20.19
CA ARG A 245 2.66 2.68 20.67
C ARG A 245 3.46 1.44 21.05
N ARG A 246 2.83 0.51 21.77
CA ARG A 246 3.47 -0.74 22.21
C ARG A 246 3.85 -1.65 21.05
N ALA A 247 3.16 -1.55 19.92
CA ALA A 247 3.51 -2.21 18.67
C ALA A 247 4.67 -1.54 17.91
N GLY A 248 5.18 -0.39 18.38
CA GLY A 248 6.18 0.41 17.68
C GLY A 248 5.67 1.14 16.44
N CYS A 249 4.36 1.18 16.22
CA CYS A 249 3.76 1.89 15.10
C CYS A 249 3.78 3.41 15.37
N ALA A 250 4.03 4.20 14.33
CA ALA A 250 3.95 5.65 14.39
C ALA A 250 2.61 6.20 13.91
N LYS A 251 1.77 5.33 13.35
CA LYS A 251 0.51 5.70 12.69
C LYS A 251 -0.66 4.90 13.25
N ALA A 252 -1.78 5.59 13.45
CA ALA A 252 -3.09 4.99 13.68
C ALA A 252 -4.02 5.39 12.53
N LEU A 253 -4.59 4.40 11.83
CA LEU A 253 -5.58 4.63 10.77
C LEU A 253 -6.95 4.24 11.31
N LEU A 254 -7.93 5.14 11.27
CA LEU A 254 -9.31 4.84 11.64
C LEU A 254 -10.11 4.42 10.42
N PHE A 255 -10.75 3.26 10.48
CA PHE A 255 -11.73 2.83 9.46
C PHE A 255 -12.85 3.85 9.29
N VAL A 256 -13.36 4.01 8.08
CA VAL A 256 -14.40 5.01 7.78
C VAL A 256 -15.57 4.99 8.78
N ASN A 257 -15.95 3.80 9.23
CA ASN A 257 -17.06 3.60 10.16
C ASN A 257 -16.72 3.85 11.63
N LEU A 258 -15.45 4.13 11.93
CA LEU A 258 -15.03 4.59 13.24
C LEU A 258 -14.99 6.09 13.34
N TRP A 259 -14.84 6.85 12.25
CA TRP A 259 -14.68 8.30 12.35
C TRP A 259 -15.78 9.11 11.66
N ALA A 260 -16.44 8.57 10.63
CA ALA A 260 -17.52 9.27 9.92
C ALA A 260 -18.87 8.59 10.12
N ASP A 261 -19.91 9.38 10.40
CA ASP A 261 -21.28 8.87 10.45
C ASP A 261 -21.73 8.41 9.06
N ARG A 262 -22.16 7.15 8.98
CA ARG A 262 -22.69 6.52 7.77
C ARG A 262 -23.95 7.19 7.22
N ALA A 263 -24.76 7.79 8.10
CA ALA A 263 -26.01 8.46 7.76
C ALA A 263 -25.82 9.95 7.45
N ASN A 264 -24.87 10.60 8.13
CA ASN A 264 -24.56 12.01 7.94
C ASN A 264 -23.04 12.24 7.91
N ARG A 265 -22.43 12.18 6.72
CA ARG A 265 -20.98 12.31 6.57
C ARG A 265 -20.40 13.70 6.91
N TYR A 266 -21.23 14.68 7.28
CA TYR A 266 -20.77 15.94 7.89
C TYR A 266 -20.47 15.80 9.40
N GLN A 267 -20.81 14.67 10.01
CA GLN A 267 -20.68 14.43 11.43
C GLN A 267 -19.71 13.29 11.70
N PRO A 268 -19.02 13.32 12.85
CA PRO A 268 -18.26 12.18 13.29
C PRO A 268 -19.20 11.01 13.62
N GLU A 269 -18.66 9.79 13.65
CA GLU A 269 -19.42 8.62 14.06
C GLU A 269 -20.09 8.86 15.44
N PRO A 270 -21.40 8.59 15.61
CA PRO A 270 -22.14 8.94 16.83
C PRO A 270 -21.54 8.37 18.13
N ALA A 271 -20.80 7.25 18.04
CA ALA A 271 -20.11 6.64 19.16
C ALA A 271 -19.10 7.58 19.85
N TRP A 272 -18.59 8.61 19.17
CA TRP A 272 -17.73 9.63 19.80
C TRP A 272 -18.50 10.57 20.73
N GLY A 273 -19.83 10.63 20.66
CA GLY A 273 -20.63 11.62 21.37
C GLY A 273 -20.44 13.06 20.84
N GLY A 274 -19.83 13.23 19.67
CA GLY A 274 -19.62 14.51 18.99
C GLY A 274 -18.19 14.77 18.54
N MET A 275 -18.01 15.84 17.76
CA MET A 275 -16.72 16.16 17.11
C MET A 275 -15.62 16.49 18.12
N GLN A 276 -15.97 17.15 19.22
CA GLN A 276 -15.00 17.54 20.23
C GLN A 276 -14.28 16.32 20.83
N THR A 277 -14.98 15.22 21.11
CA THR A 277 -14.37 13.99 21.63
C THR A 277 -13.40 13.35 20.64
N LEU A 278 -13.75 13.34 19.34
CA LEU A 278 -12.85 12.85 18.29
C LEU A 278 -11.58 13.70 18.21
N LYS A 279 -11.72 15.04 18.22
CA LYS A 279 -10.60 15.99 18.24
C LYS A 279 -9.70 15.80 19.44
N ASP A 280 -10.28 15.63 20.62
CA ASP A 280 -9.53 15.45 21.85
C ASP A 280 -8.75 14.12 21.83
N TRP A 281 -9.34 13.04 21.30
CA TRP A 281 -8.61 11.78 21.12
C TRP A 281 -7.49 11.88 20.09
N ILE A 282 -7.70 12.57 18.96
CA ILE A 282 -6.64 12.82 17.98
C ILE A 282 -5.49 13.62 18.62
N ARG A 283 -5.81 14.63 19.43
CA ARG A 283 -4.80 15.38 20.19
C ARG A 283 -4.06 14.48 21.19
N GLU A 284 -4.76 13.62 21.93
CA GLU A 284 -4.12 12.65 22.82
C GLU A 284 -3.18 11.69 22.05
N ALA A 285 -3.55 11.28 20.83
CA ALA A 285 -2.69 10.46 19.98
C ALA A 285 -1.45 11.23 19.52
N HIS A 286 -1.60 12.51 19.13
CA HIS A 286 -0.49 13.41 18.80
C HIS A 286 0.45 13.63 19.98
N ASP A 287 -0.08 13.89 21.17
CA ASP A 287 0.69 14.04 22.42
C ASP A 287 1.48 12.75 22.76
N ALA A 288 0.99 11.61 22.31
CA ALA A 288 1.63 10.31 22.44
C ALA A 288 2.63 9.99 21.31
N GLY A 289 2.83 10.92 20.36
CA GLY A 289 3.77 10.81 19.25
C GLY A 289 3.25 10.04 18.03
N LEU A 290 1.93 9.84 17.92
CA LEU A 290 1.30 9.15 16.80
C LEU A 290 0.80 10.15 15.76
N LEU A 291 0.75 9.74 14.49
CA LEU A 291 -0.04 10.42 13.45
C LEU A 291 -1.34 9.67 13.23
N VAL A 292 -2.43 10.39 13.01
CA VAL A 292 -3.77 9.81 12.86
C VAL A 292 -4.25 9.99 11.42
N GLY A 293 -4.61 8.88 10.79
CA GLY A 293 -5.16 8.84 9.44
C GLY A 293 -6.65 8.53 9.41
N ALA A 294 -7.31 8.99 8.37
CA ALA A 294 -8.69 8.65 8.05
C ALA A 294 -8.73 7.68 6.85
N HIS A 295 -9.26 6.48 7.03
CA HIS A 295 -9.60 5.58 5.92
C HIS A 295 -10.94 5.97 5.32
N MET A 296 -11.08 5.89 4.01
CA MET A 296 -12.33 6.22 3.33
C MET A 296 -12.63 5.36 2.11
N LEU A 297 -13.93 5.14 1.89
CA LEU A 297 -14.50 4.58 0.67
C LEU A 297 -15.15 5.73 -0.12
N HIS A 298 -14.45 6.21 -1.15
CA HIS A 298 -14.81 7.41 -1.92
C HIS A 298 -15.53 7.15 -3.24
N THR A 299 -15.58 5.90 -3.67
CA THR A 299 -16.38 5.46 -4.83
C THR A 299 -17.70 4.80 -4.39
N VAL A 300 -17.82 4.45 -3.10
CA VAL A 300 -19.03 3.83 -2.51
C VAL A 300 -19.82 4.86 -1.71
N GLY A 301 -21.07 5.08 -2.12
CA GLY A 301 -21.96 6.09 -1.57
C GLY A 301 -22.63 5.73 -0.24
N VAL A 302 -23.56 6.60 0.17
CA VAL A 302 -24.27 6.59 1.46
C VAL A 302 -25.13 5.32 1.60
N THR A 303 -25.09 4.69 2.78
CA THR A 303 -25.82 3.44 3.06
C THR A 303 -27.18 3.68 3.71
N ARG A 304 -27.41 4.86 4.32
CA ARG A 304 -28.66 5.26 4.98
C ARG A 304 -28.85 6.78 4.92
N GLY A 305 -30.00 7.23 4.47
CA GLY A 305 -30.38 8.63 4.24
C GLY A 305 -31.47 8.66 3.17
N PRO A 306 -32.33 9.68 3.08
CA PRO A 306 -33.31 9.74 2.01
C PRO A 306 -32.52 9.84 0.69
N VAL A 307 -32.53 8.74 -0.06
CA VAL A 307 -32.14 8.69 -1.47
C VAL A 307 -33.42 8.37 -2.21
N GLY A 308 -34.44 9.21 -2.00
CA GLY A 308 -35.71 9.13 -2.68
C GLY A 308 -35.61 9.61 -4.13
N PRO A 309 -36.66 9.36 -4.93
CA PRO A 309 -36.89 10.13 -6.15
C PRO A 309 -37.07 11.60 -5.76
N GLY A 310 -36.09 12.46 -6.05
CA GLY A 310 -36.12 13.90 -5.74
C GLY A 310 -35.02 14.43 -4.80
N ASP A 311 -34.26 13.56 -4.14
CA ASP A 311 -33.14 14.02 -3.30
C ASP A 311 -31.95 14.50 -4.14
N ALA A 312 -31.35 15.61 -3.71
CA ALA A 312 -30.19 16.26 -4.33
C ALA A 312 -28.87 15.47 -4.18
N THR A 313 -28.89 14.31 -3.51
CA THR A 313 -27.72 13.45 -3.37
C THR A 313 -27.37 12.87 -4.74
N PRO A 314 -26.18 13.15 -5.31
CA PRO A 314 -25.87 12.78 -6.69
C PRO A 314 -25.39 11.32 -6.75
N VAL A 315 -26.33 10.40 -6.51
CA VAL A 315 -26.13 8.96 -6.73
C VAL A 315 -26.38 8.64 -8.19
N ARG A 316 -25.68 7.63 -8.70
CA ARG A 316 -25.90 7.09 -10.04
C ARG A 316 -27.30 6.46 -10.09
N ARG A 317 -28.04 6.77 -11.15
CA ARG A 317 -29.40 6.25 -11.38
C ARG A 317 -29.44 5.46 -12.69
N ASP A 318 -30.29 4.44 -12.74
CA ASP A 318 -30.57 3.68 -13.96
C ASP A 318 -31.46 4.48 -14.93
N ALA A 319 -31.79 3.89 -16.08
CA ALA A 319 -32.64 4.53 -17.09
C ALA A 319 -34.07 4.84 -16.58
N ALA A 320 -34.52 4.18 -15.51
CA ALA A 320 -35.80 4.43 -14.85
C ALA A 320 -35.68 5.46 -13.70
N GLY A 321 -34.50 6.06 -13.51
CA GLY A 321 -34.22 7.02 -12.44
C GLY A 321 -34.00 6.39 -11.07
N GLN A 322 -33.91 5.06 -10.97
CA GLN A 322 -33.71 4.36 -9.70
C GLN A 322 -32.23 4.37 -9.31
N PRO A 323 -31.89 4.64 -8.03
CA PRO A 323 -30.52 4.57 -7.55
C PRO A 323 -29.89 3.19 -7.77
N ILE A 324 -28.68 3.16 -8.34
CA ILE A 324 -27.93 1.92 -8.57
C ILE A 324 -27.22 1.53 -7.28
N ARG A 325 -27.51 0.32 -6.77
CA ARG A 325 -26.79 -0.24 -5.61
C ARG A 325 -25.34 -0.55 -5.97
N ALA A 326 -24.44 -0.33 -5.02
CA ALA A 326 -23.07 -0.83 -5.13
C ALA A 326 -23.10 -2.37 -5.22
N ALA A 327 -22.21 -2.94 -6.05
CA ALA A 327 -22.10 -4.39 -6.18
C ALA A 327 -21.65 -5.04 -4.86
N GLU A 328 -20.85 -4.31 -4.09
CA GLU A 328 -20.36 -4.70 -2.78
C GLU A 328 -20.81 -3.70 -1.71
N GLY A 329 -21.42 -4.21 -0.64
CA GLY A 329 -21.83 -3.42 0.51
C GLY A 329 -23.24 -2.80 0.42
N PRO A 330 -23.73 -2.19 1.52
CA PRO A 330 -25.11 -1.73 1.63
C PRO A 330 -25.38 -0.35 1.00
N GLY A 331 -24.50 0.16 0.13
CA GLY A 331 -24.54 1.54 -0.39
C GLY A 331 -25.06 1.68 -1.83
N TYR A 332 -25.15 2.92 -2.30
CA TYR A 332 -25.42 3.28 -3.70
C TYR A 332 -24.14 3.76 -4.40
N GLN A 333 -24.04 3.56 -5.71
CA GLN A 333 -22.94 4.13 -6.50
C GLN A 333 -23.08 5.66 -6.57
N LEU A 334 -21.99 6.40 -6.36
CA LEU A 334 -22.00 7.84 -6.59
C LEU A 334 -21.90 8.15 -8.07
N ASP A 335 -22.55 9.25 -8.48
CA ASP A 335 -22.36 9.79 -9.81
C ASP A 335 -21.04 10.56 -9.86
N LEU A 336 -20.04 9.94 -10.46
CA LEU A 336 -18.70 10.53 -10.62
C LEU A 336 -18.74 11.86 -11.38
N TRP A 337 -19.67 12.02 -12.32
CA TRP A 337 -19.64 13.10 -13.31
C TRP A 337 -20.65 14.20 -13.01
N ASN A 338 -21.76 13.88 -12.34
CA ASN A 338 -22.80 14.85 -11.96
C ASN A 338 -22.65 15.35 -10.51
N GLY A 339 -21.41 15.49 -10.04
CA GLY A 339 -21.08 16.14 -8.77
C GLY A 339 -21.22 15.28 -7.52
N GLY A 340 -21.47 13.97 -7.64
CA GLY A 340 -21.56 13.03 -6.51
C GLY A 340 -20.26 12.90 -5.75
N VAL A 341 -19.17 12.74 -6.47
CA VAL A 341 -17.80 12.74 -5.93
C VAL A 341 -17.47 14.06 -5.28
N ALA A 342 -17.74 15.18 -5.94
CA ALA A 342 -17.47 16.51 -5.37
C ALA A 342 -18.28 16.76 -4.09
N TRP A 343 -19.55 16.31 -4.07
CA TRP A 343 -20.38 16.36 -2.87
C TRP A 343 -19.77 15.55 -1.74
N GLN A 344 -19.42 14.27 -1.97
CA GLN A 344 -18.84 13.39 -0.96
C GLN A 344 -17.49 13.91 -0.45
N SER A 345 -16.66 14.40 -1.37
CA SER A 345 -15.36 15.01 -1.07
C SER A 345 -15.48 16.17 -0.10
N ARG A 346 -16.48 17.04 -0.27
CA ARG A 346 -16.76 18.12 0.69
C ARG A 346 -17.21 17.61 2.06
N GLN A 347 -17.93 16.49 2.13
CA GLN A 347 -18.31 15.88 3.42
C GLN A 347 -17.08 15.42 4.18
N ILE A 348 -16.25 14.65 3.48
CA ILE A 348 -15.02 14.07 4.02
C ILE A 348 -14.10 15.21 4.46
N ALA A 349 -13.93 16.23 3.63
CA ALA A 349 -13.10 17.39 3.95
C ALA A 349 -13.58 18.15 5.20
N ALA A 350 -14.90 18.29 5.39
CA ALA A 350 -15.46 18.96 6.56
C ALA A 350 -15.08 18.23 7.86
N VAL A 351 -15.35 16.92 7.94
CA VAL A 351 -14.99 16.13 9.14
C VAL A 351 -13.47 16.02 9.29
N PHE A 352 -12.73 15.80 8.19
CA PHE A 352 -11.28 15.66 8.22
C PHE A 352 -10.59 16.90 8.79
N SER A 353 -10.96 18.08 8.26
CA SER A 353 -10.39 19.37 8.67
C SER A 353 -10.73 19.72 10.11
N GLU A 354 -11.97 19.47 10.54
CA GLU A 354 -12.39 19.81 11.90
C GLU A 354 -11.79 18.87 12.95
N ALA A 355 -11.69 17.58 12.63
CA ALA A 355 -11.15 16.54 13.52
C ALA A 355 -9.64 16.68 13.74
N GLY A 356 -8.89 17.16 12.74
CA GLY A 356 -7.44 17.34 12.82
C GLY A 356 -6.62 16.12 12.41
N PHE A 357 -7.10 15.33 11.44
CA PHE A 357 -6.34 14.21 10.88
C PHE A 357 -5.07 14.66 10.14
N ASP A 358 -4.04 13.81 10.14
CA ASP A 358 -2.76 14.09 9.48
C ASP A 358 -2.72 13.63 8.03
N TYR A 359 -3.32 12.47 7.74
CA TYR A 359 -3.23 11.81 6.43
C TYR A 359 -4.51 11.05 6.10
N LEU A 360 -4.65 10.66 4.84
CA LEU A 360 -5.83 9.94 4.35
C LEU A 360 -5.44 8.66 3.64
N TYR A 361 -6.23 7.60 3.80
CA TYR A 361 -6.15 6.39 2.99
C TYR A 361 -7.35 6.31 2.04
N ALA A 362 -7.11 6.38 0.74
CA ALA A 362 -8.11 6.27 -0.30
C ALA A 362 -8.28 4.80 -0.74
N ASP A 363 -9.38 4.19 -0.29
CA ASP A 363 -9.71 2.80 -0.58
C ASP A 363 -10.70 2.67 -1.75
N ALA A 364 -10.88 1.45 -2.26
CA ALA A 364 -11.66 1.15 -3.45
C ALA A 364 -11.17 1.86 -4.73
N LEU A 365 -9.84 1.92 -4.88
CA LEU A 365 -9.13 2.39 -6.09
C LEU A 365 -8.67 1.22 -6.99
N GLU A 366 -8.88 -0.01 -6.55
CA GLU A 366 -8.46 -1.24 -7.21
C GLU A 366 -9.41 -1.68 -8.33
N ASP A 367 -8.88 -2.50 -9.22
CA ASP A 367 -9.62 -3.26 -10.25
C ASP A 367 -10.60 -2.43 -11.10
N VAL A 368 -10.28 -1.14 -11.26
CA VAL A 368 -10.98 -0.23 -12.16
C VAL A 368 -10.79 -0.75 -13.59
N PRO A 369 -11.87 -1.08 -14.33
CA PRO A 369 -11.74 -1.51 -15.70
C PRO A 369 -11.01 -0.45 -16.52
N GLU A 370 -10.22 -0.88 -17.51
CA GLU A 370 -9.34 0.01 -18.28
C GLU A 370 -10.09 1.22 -18.82
N SER A 371 -11.32 1.07 -19.32
CA SER A 371 -12.15 2.18 -19.82
C SER A 371 -12.47 3.28 -18.79
N TYR A 372 -12.33 2.98 -17.49
CA TYR A 372 -12.60 3.90 -16.39
C TYR A 372 -11.34 4.33 -15.64
N TRP A 373 -10.14 4.11 -16.18
CA TRP A 373 -8.86 4.36 -15.50
C TRP A 373 -8.74 5.75 -14.84
N CYS A 374 -9.34 6.78 -15.44
CA CYS A 374 -9.29 8.15 -14.97
C CYS A 374 -10.25 8.43 -13.80
N SER A 375 -11.31 7.63 -13.64
CA SER A 375 -12.40 7.90 -12.70
C SER A 375 -11.91 8.02 -11.27
N THR A 376 -10.99 7.15 -10.88
CA THR A 376 -10.33 7.16 -9.58
C THR A 376 -9.36 8.32 -9.41
N ALA A 377 -8.57 8.64 -10.44
CA ALA A 377 -7.69 9.79 -10.44
C ALA A 377 -8.47 11.11 -10.26
N VAL A 378 -9.59 11.24 -10.96
CA VAL A 378 -10.51 12.38 -10.82
C VAL A 378 -11.11 12.43 -9.43
N ALA A 379 -11.57 11.30 -8.91
CA ALA A 379 -12.20 11.27 -7.60
C ALA A 379 -11.22 11.62 -6.46
N VAL A 380 -9.98 11.15 -6.55
CA VAL A 380 -8.92 11.51 -5.62
C VAL A 380 -8.49 12.97 -5.78
N ALA A 381 -8.44 13.49 -7.01
CA ALA A 381 -8.15 14.91 -7.26
C ALA A 381 -9.22 15.83 -6.65
N GLU A 382 -10.50 15.54 -6.88
CA GLU A 382 -11.63 16.29 -6.29
C GLU A 382 -11.60 16.26 -4.76
N LEU A 383 -11.27 15.10 -4.17
CA LEU A 383 -11.09 14.98 -2.73
C LEU A 383 -9.95 15.87 -2.22
N TYR A 384 -8.80 15.83 -2.89
CA TYR A 384 -7.66 16.64 -2.50
C TYR A 384 -7.99 18.13 -2.58
N GLU A 385 -8.64 18.58 -3.65
CA GLU A 385 -9.06 19.98 -3.79
C GLU A 385 -10.08 20.38 -2.73
N ALA A 386 -11.01 19.50 -2.36
CA ALA A 386 -11.93 19.76 -1.26
C ALA A 386 -11.21 19.90 0.09
N LEU A 387 -10.21 19.05 0.37
CA LEU A 387 -9.38 19.12 1.58
C LEU A 387 -8.55 20.42 1.62
N LYS A 388 -7.95 20.79 0.48
CA LYS A 388 -7.22 22.06 0.32
C LYS A 388 -8.14 23.26 0.54
N ALA A 389 -9.33 23.25 -0.06
CA ALA A 389 -10.32 24.32 0.08
C ALA A 389 -10.85 24.44 1.53
N ALA A 390 -10.94 23.33 2.27
CA ALA A 390 -11.27 23.31 3.69
C ALA A 390 -10.11 23.77 4.60
N GLY A 391 -8.94 24.12 4.03
CA GLY A 391 -7.77 24.56 4.78
C GLY A 391 -7.00 23.44 5.50
N ALA A 392 -7.26 22.18 5.15
CA ALA A 392 -6.62 21.01 5.75
C ALA A 392 -6.10 20.02 4.69
N PRO A 393 -5.16 20.43 3.82
CA PRO A 393 -4.52 19.49 2.92
C PRO A 393 -3.80 18.40 3.74
N PRO A 394 -3.99 17.11 3.41
CA PRO A 394 -3.35 16.03 4.15
C PRO A 394 -1.83 16.09 3.96
N ARG A 395 -1.05 15.62 4.95
CA ARG A 395 0.41 15.53 4.83
C ARG A 395 0.84 14.59 3.70
N TRP A 396 0.06 13.53 3.48
CA TRP A 396 0.14 12.62 2.35
C TRP A 396 -1.19 11.87 2.20
N MET A 397 -1.37 11.19 1.07
CA MET A 397 -2.45 10.21 0.91
C MET A 397 -1.83 8.84 0.59
N GLU A 398 -2.39 7.80 1.17
CA GLU A 398 -2.12 6.40 0.84
C GLU A 398 -3.30 5.87 0.02
N GLY A 399 -3.15 4.80 -0.75
CA GLY A 399 -4.29 4.23 -1.45
C GLY A 399 -4.10 2.84 -2.03
N SER A 400 -5.23 2.21 -2.36
CA SER A 400 -5.34 0.87 -2.94
C SER A 400 -5.22 0.85 -4.48
N ALA A 401 -4.41 1.73 -5.07
CA ALA A 401 -4.41 1.90 -6.52
C ALA A 401 -3.34 1.06 -7.23
N HIS A 402 -3.74 0.00 -7.93
CA HIS A 402 -2.81 -0.78 -8.79
C HIS A 402 -2.21 0.04 -9.94
N ASN A 403 -2.94 1.06 -10.41
CA ASN A 403 -2.52 1.95 -11.49
C ASN A 403 -2.25 3.37 -10.95
N MET A 404 -1.08 3.92 -11.20
CA MET A 404 -0.73 5.30 -10.79
C MET A 404 -1.10 6.35 -11.85
N ASN A 405 -1.88 6.01 -12.88
CA ASN A 405 -2.27 6.94 -13.95
C ASN A 405 -3.19 8.02 -13.39
N GLY A 406 -2.78 9.27 -13.52
CA GLY A 406 -3.41 10.42 -12.85
C GLY A 406 -3.35 10.44 -11.31
N LEU A 407 -3.01 9.33 -10.63
CA LEU A 407 -3.00 9.21 -9.16
C LEU A 407 -1.66 9.54 -8.50
N TRP A 408 -0.56 9.50 -9.26
CA TRP A 408 0.77 9.83 -8.76
C TRP A 408 0.90 11.22 -8.08
N PRO A 409 0.15 12.28 -8.44
CA PRO A 409 0.24 13.57 -7.74
C PRO A 409 -0.24 13.49 -6.29
N TYR A 410 -1.09 12.51 -6.00
CA TYR A 410 -1.87 12.42 -4.77
C TYR A 410 -1.42 11.26 -3.88
N ILE A 411 -1.18 10.07 -4.44
CA ILE A 411 -0.90 8.87 -3.66
C ILE A 411 0.60 8.70 -3.40
N ALA A 412 1.01 8.93 -2.16
CA ALA A 412 2.39 8.80 -1.71
C ALA A 412 2.81 7.36 -1.43
N VAL A 413 1.88 6.49 -1.03
CA VAL A 413 2.19 5.09 -0.70
C VAL A 413 1.16 4.19 -1.36
N HIS A 414 1.68 3.13 -1.99
CA HIS A 414 0.86 2.03 -2.46
C HIS A 414 0.66 1.03 -1.30
N GLY A 415 -0.54 1.06 -0.72
CA GLY A 415 -0.86 0.35 0.52
C GLY A 415 -1.59 -0.97 0.35
N GLN A 416 -1.79 -1.45 -0.88
CA GLN A 416 -2.72 -2.54 -1.13
C GLN A 416 -2.07 -3.91 -1.02
N THR A 417 -2.57 -4.71 -0.07
CA THR A 417 -2.97 -6.09 -0.39
C THR A 417 -4.02 -6.50 0.63
N ASP A 418 -5.27 -6.65 0.17
CA ASP A 418 -6.31 -7.32 0.95
C ASP A 418 -5.85 -8.72 1.31
N TRP A 419 -6.29 -9.25 2.44
CA TRP A 419 -5.98 -10.62 2.83
C TRP A 419 -7.22 -11.49 2.62
N TYR A 420 -7.12 -12.52 1.79
CA TYR A 420 -8.21 -13.45 1.50
C TYR A 420 -8.03 -14.75 2.28
N LEU A 421 -7.95 -14.67 3.62
CA LEU A 421 -7.72 -15.83 4.48
C LEU A 421 -8.83 -16.91 4.45
N HIS A 422 -9.95 -16.63 3.76
CA HIS A 422 -10.97 -17.63 3.47
C HIS A 422 -10.63 -18.52 2.26
N LYS A 423 -9.61 -18.15 1.45
CA LYS A 423 -9.11 -18.87 0.27
C LYS A 423 -7.68 -19.38 0.44
N ALA A 424 -6.93 -18.83 1.39
CA ALA A 424 -5.51 -19.13 1.60
C ALA A 424 -5.14 -19.06 3.09
N SER A 425 -4.05 -19.72 3.47
CA SER A 425 -3.45 -19.59 4.80
C SER A 425 -2.77 -18.23 4.99
N PHE A 426 -2.52 -17.86 6.25
CA PHE A 426 -1.79 -16.62 6.58
C PHE A 426 -0.43 -16.53 5.88
N ARG A 427 0.29 -17.65 5.78
CA ARG A 427 1.61 -17.72 5.12
C ARG A 427 1.51 -17.57 3.61
N GLU A 428 0.51 -18.18 2.98
CA GLU A 428 0.27 -18.02 1.55
C GLU A 428 -0.06 -16.57 1.20
N GLU A 429 -0.77 -15.86 2.08
CA GLU A 429 -1.04 -14.44 1.92
C GLU A 429 0.22 -13.58 2.05
N VAL A 430 1.05 -13.82 3.08
CA VAL A 430 2.36 -13.15 3.18
C VAL A 430 3.20 -13.42 1.92
N ASN A 431 3.21 -14.66 1.42
CA ASN A 431 3.95 -15.02 0.21
C ASN A 431 3.41 -14.31 -1.03
N ARG A 432 2.09 -14.18 -1.17
CA ARG A 432 1.46 -13.42 -2.25
C ARG A 432 1.92 -11.96 -2.22
N ASN A 433 1.83 -11.31 -1.06
CA ASN A 433 2.21 -9.90 -0.93
C ASN A 433 3.71 -9.70 -1.18
N VAL A 434 4.57 -10.63 -0.74
CA VAL A 434 6.01 -10.59 -1.02
C VAL A 434 6.33 -10.66 -2.52
N ARG A 435 5.57 -11.43 -3.32
CA ARG A 435 5.75 -11.46 -4.78
C ARG A 435 5.50 -10.06 -5.38
N ASP A 436 4.55 -9.33 -4.81
CA ASP A 436 4.20 -7.97 -5.18
C ASP A 436 5.17 -6.91 -4.61
N MET A 437 6.11 -7.28 -3.74
CA MET A 437 7.14 -6.36 -3.19
C MET A 437 8.36 -6.18 -4.09
N THR A 438 8.52 -7.01 -5.13
CA THR A 438 9.62 -6.81 -6.09
C THR A 438 9.51 -5.41 -6.70
N PHE A 439 10.57 -4.60 -6.56
CA PHE A 439 10.57 -3.21 -7.05
C PHE A 439 10.07 -3.21 -8.48
N ASP A 440 8.98 -2.50 -8.64
CA ASP A 440 8.25 -2.44 -9.88
C ASP A 440 8.27 -0.99 -10.28
N ALA A 441 9.10 -0.63 -11.25
CA ALA A 441 9.06 0.74 -11.74
C ALA A 441 7.70 1.07 -12.40
N ARG A 442 6.74 0.11 -12.51
CA ARG A 442 5.29 0.34 -12.70
C ARG A 442 4.69 1.27 -11.64
N ASN A 443 5.29 1.36 -10.45
CA ASN A 443 4.86 2.23 -9.38
C ASN A 443 6.06 2.62 -8.48
N PRO A 444 6.60 3.85 -8.61
CA PRO A 444 7.73 4.29 -7.81
C PRO A 444 7.32 4.70 -6.38
N ALA A 445 6.02 4.63 -6.04
CA ALA A 445 5.59 4.84 -4.67
C ALA A 445 6.12 3.72 -3.76
N PRO A 446 6.58 4.05 -2.54
CA PRO A 446 6.82 3.06 -1.50
C PRO A 446 5.64 2.09 -1.36
N ARG A 447 5.96 0.82 -1.08
CA ARG A 447 4.98 -0.23 -0.83
C ARG A 447 4.88 -0.55 0.66
N GLN A 448 3.74 -1.09 1.05
CA GLN A 448 3.52 -1.69 2.36
C GLN A 448 3.24 -3.18 2.17
N MET A 449 3.45 -4.01 3.19
CA MET A 449 3.19 -5.46 3.14
C MET A 449 1.69 -5.82 3.07
N GLY A 450 0.82 -4.81 3.00
CA GLY A 450 -0.63 -4.97 2.97
C GLY A 450 -1.27 -5.00 4.36
N TRP A 451 -2.57 -5.29 4.37
CA TRP A 451 -3.48 -5.15 5.49
C TRP A 451 -3.60 -6.44 6.31
N ALA A 452 -2.55 -6.76 7.08
CA ALA A 452 -2.48 -8.01 7.83
C ALA A 452 -3.52 -8.04 8.97
N PRO A 453 -4.52 -8.93 8.94
CA PRO A 453 -5.46 -9.08 10.05
C PRO A 453 -4.76 -9.82 11.19
N ILE A 454 -4.40 -9.07 12.23
CA ILE A 454 -3.68 -9.63 13.38
C ILE A 454 -4.65 -10.07 14.47
N CYS A 455 -5.68 -9.25 14.70
CA CYS A 455 -6.65 -9.47 15.74
C CYS A 455 -8.03 -9.02 15.26
N HIS A 456 -8.74 -9.93 14.59
CA HIS A 456 -9.96 -9.64 13.83
C HIS A 456 -11.06 -10.67 14.15
N THR A 457 -12.34 -10.32 14.03
CA THR A 457 -13.44 -11.27 14.35
C THR A 457 -13.73 -12.28 13.25
N ILE A 458 -13.37 -11.96 12.01
CA ILE A 458 -13.60 -12.82 10.83
C ILE A 458 -12.47 -13.86 10.65
N TYR A 459 -11.27 -13.58 11.17
CA TYR A 459 -10.07 -14.37 10.90
C TYR A 459 -9.47 -14.92 12.20
N PRO A 460 -8.85 -16.11 12.19
CA PRO A 460 -8.17 -16.66 13.36
C PRO A 460 -7.12 -15.69 13.95
N GLU A 461 -6.86 -15.80 15.25
CA GLU A 461 -5.79 -15.01 15.90
C GLU A 461 -4.45 -15.38 15.27
N THR A 462 -3.65 -14.39 14.89
CA THR A 462 -2.30 -14.64 14.40
C THR A 462 -1.44 -15.23 15.51
N THR A 463 -0.87 -16.40 15.25
CA THR A 463 0.05 -17.06 16.17
C THR A 463 1.42 -16.36 16.17
N PRO A 464 2.24 -16.52 17.22
CA PRO A 464 3.58 -15.90 17.26
C PRO A 464 4.47 -16.23 16.05
N ASP A 465 4.41 -17.45 15.50
CA ASP A 465 5.16 -17.81 14.29
C ASP A 465 4.61 -17.23 13.01
N GLU A 466 3.29 -17.14 12.85
CA GLU A 466 2.69 -16.47 11.70
C GLU A 466 3.05 -14.98 11.71
N LEU A 467 2.99 -14.35 12.88
CA LEU A 467 3.38 -12.96 13.03
C LEU A 467 4.86 -12.76 12.72
N GLU A 468 5.77 -13.57 13.28
CA GLU A 468 7.19 -13.47 12.95
C GLU A 468 7.50 -13.79 11.49
N TYR A 469 6.74 -14.68 10.86
CA TYR A 469 6.84 -14.91 9.43
C TYR A 469 6.60 -13.61 8.66
N LEU A 470 5.49 -12.91 8.92
CA LEU A 470 5.19 -11.60 8.35
C LEU A 470 6.26 -10.53 8.68
N LEU A 471 6.63 -10.41 9.96
CA LEU A 471 7.59 -9.40 10.44
C LEU A 471 8.99 -9.61 9.84
N SER A 472 9.42 -10.86 9.68
CA SER A 472 10.70 -11.18 9.03
C SER A 472 10.71 -10.75 7.56
N ARG A 473 9.58 -10.85 6.85
CA ARG A 473 9.45 -10.37 5.47
C ARG A 473 9.43 -8.85 5.41
N SER A 474 8.69 -8.19 6.29
CA SER A 474 8.72 -6.73 6.43
C SER A 474 10.16 -6.24 6.65
N LEU A 475 10.91 -6.86 7.55
CA LEU A 475 12.31 -6.55 7.82
C LEU A 475 13.22 -6.80 6.60
N ALA A 476 13.05 -7.94 5.93
CA ALA A 476 13.86 -8.34 4.78
C ALA A 476 13.67 -7.43 3.56
N TRP A 477 12.44 -6.94 3.37
CA TRP A 477 12.08 -6.03 2.29
C TRP A 477 12.21 -4.55 2.66
N ASP A 478 12.40 -4.23 3.96
CA ASP A 478 12.41 -2.86 4.49
C ASP A 478 11.12 -2.09 4.15
N VAL A 479 9.98 -2.74 4.34
CA VAL A 479 8.64 -2.18 4.10
C VAL A 479 7.80 -2.25 5.38
N PRO A 480 6.97 -1.24 5.67
CA PRO A 480 6.07 -1.26 6.82
C PRO A 480 4.92 -2.25 6.62
N VAL A 481 4.23 -2.55 7.73
CA VAL A 481 3.01 -3.36 7.74
C VAL A 481 1.83 -2.49 8.20
N VAL A 482 0.65 -2.75 7.63
CA VAL A 482 -0.61 -2.21 8.15
C VAL A 482 -1.32 -3.34 8.90
N TYR A 483 -1.43 -3.21 10.21
CA TYR A 483 -2.02 -4.23 11.07
C TYR A 483 -3.49 -3.93 11.32
N ILE A 484 -4.39 -4.75 10.77
CA ILE A 484 -5.82 -4.65 11.05
C ILE A 484 -6.12 -5.21 12.44
N MET A 485 -6.77 -4.38 13.27
CA MET A 485 -7.12 -4.71 14.66
C MET A 485 -8.53 -4.25 15.05
N TRP A 486 -9.16 -5.03 15.94
CA TRP A 486 -10.40 -4.68 16.62
C TRP A 486 -10.15 -4.54 18.15
N GLY A 487 -10.68 -3.51 18.79
CA GLY A 487 -10.36 -3.19 20.20
C GLY A 487 -10.68 -4.32 21.17
N HIS A 488 -11.90 -4.88 21.07
CA HIS A 488 -12.32 -5.96 21.97
C HIS A 488 -11.59 -7.29 21.72
N THR A 489 -11.15 -7.57 20.48
CA THR A 489 -10.38 -8.78 20.18
C THR A 489 -8.96 -8.66 20.74
N VAL A 490 -8.35 -7.47 20.67
CA VAL A 490 -7.00 -7.22 21.20
C VAL A 490 -6.92 -7.52 22.70
N ASN A 491 -7.99 -7.26 23.47
CA ASN A 491 -8.04 -7.59 24.89
C ASN A 491 -8.01 -9.09 25.18
N ALA A 492 -8.56 -9.89 24.28
CA ALA A 492 -8.63 -11.35 24.42
C ALA A 492 -7.48 -12.07 23.73
N TRP A 493 -6.68 -11.37 22.92
CA TRP A 493 -5.59 -11.96 22.15
C TRP A 493 -4.60 -12.69 23.05
N THR A 494 -4.54 -14.01 22.90
CA THR A 494 -3.84 -14.92 23.82
C THR A 494 -2.38 -14.52 24.06
N HIS A 495 -1.69 -14.12 22.99
CA HIS A 495 -0.28 -13.73 23.00
C HIS A 495 -0.07 -12.22 22.87
N ARG A 496 -1.07 -11.38 23.21
CA ARG A 496 -1.03 -9.92 23.00
C ARG A 496 0.30 -9.28 23.35
N ASP A 497 0.76 -9.45 24.59
CA ASP A 497 1.93 -8.72 25.08
C ASP A 497 3.22 -9.19 24.38
N ALA A 498 3.33 -10.48 24.08
CA ALA A 498 4.42 -11.06 23.29
C ALA A 498 4.44 -10.51 21.86
N ASN A 499 3.28 -10.52 21.22
CA ASN A 499 3.16 -10.15 19.83
C ASN A 499 3.34 -8.63 19.63
N LEU A 500 2.82 -7.79 20.52
CA LEU A 500 3.11 -6.35 20.50
C LEU A 500 4.61 -6.06 20.69
N HIS A 501 5.28 -6.80 21.59
CA HIS A 501 6.72 -6.65 21.77
C HIS A 501 7.51 -7.07 20.52
N LEU A 502 7.10 -8.15 19.84
CA LEU A 502 7.70 -8.58 18.58
C LEU A 502 7.51 -7.56 17.47
N MET A 503 6.29 -7.01 17.32
CA MET A 503 6.01 -5.94 16.37
C MET A 503 6.95 -4.76 16.60
N TYR A 504 7.06 -4.28 17.84
CA TYR A 504 7.96 -3.19 18.21
C TYR A 504 9.42 -3.50 17.87
N LEU A 505 9.89 -4.70 18.24
CA LEU A 505 11.29 -5.06 18.11
C LEU A 505 11.69 -5.23 16.64
N TYR A 506 10.88 -5.91 15.82
CA TYR A 506 11.13 -6.05 14.40
C TYR A 506 11.07 -4.70 13.67
N GLU A 507 10.10 -3.85 14.03
CA GLU A 507 9.97 -2.50 13.49
C GLU A 507 11.24 -1.68 13.76
N LYS A 508 11.70 -1.67 15.02
CA LYS A 508 12.93 -0.99 15.42
C LYS A 508 14.15 -1.48 14.61
N LEU A 509 14.38 -2.79 14.58
CA LEU A 509 15.53 -3.39 13.88
C LEU A 509 15.48 -3.16 12.37
N ARG A 510 14.28 -3.11 11.78
CA ARG A 510 14.07 -2.78 10.36
C ARG A 510 14.44 -1.33 10.07
N ILE A 511 13.94 -0.38 10.86
CA ILE A 511 14.23 1.06 10.69
C ILE A 511 15.72 1.34 10.86
N GLU A 512 16.36 0.71 11.84
CA GLU A 512 17.81 0.80 12.11
C GLU A 512 18.66 0.09 11.04
N GLN A 513 18.04 -0.66 10.12
CA GLN A 513 18.72 -1.52 9.15
C GLN A 513 19.76 -2.43 9.82
N TYR A 514 19.42 -2.94 11.00
CA TYR A 514 20.34 -3.65 11.91
C TYR A 514 21.02 -4.86 11.26
N PHE A 515 20.32 -5.58 10.38
CA PHE A 515 20.84 -6.77 9.70
C PHE A 515 21.46 -6.47 8.34
N SER A 516 22.52 -7.20 8.01
CA SER A 516 23.24 -7.07 6.73
C SER A 516 22.32 -7.28 5.53
N ALA A 517 22.66 -6.65 4.40
CA ALA A 517 21.91 -6.81 3.15
C ALA A 517 21.92 -8.26 2.64
N GLU A 518 22.92 -9.06 2.99
CA GLU A 518 22.97 -10.49 2.67
C GLU A 518 21.94 -11.30 3.46
N LEU A 519 21.90 -11.12 4.78
CA LEU A 519 20.93 -11.81 5.64
C LEU A 519 19.50 -11.41 5.28
N ARG A 520 19.26 -10.11 5.04
CA ARG A 520 17.96 -9.64 4.55
C ARG A 520 17.57 -10.30 3.22
N ARG A 521 18.50 -10.43 2.26
CA ARG A 521 18.23 -11.13 0.99
C ARG A 521 17.87 -12.60 1.21
N ALA A 522 18.55 -13.31 2.11
CA ALA A 522 18.20 -14.68 2.45
C ALA A 522 16.78 -14.77 3.05
N ALA A 523 16.42 -13.82 3.92
CA ALA A 523 15.12 -13.73 4.56
C ALA A 523 13.98 -13.26 3.63
N ARG A 524 14.22 -12.97 2.35
CA ARG A 524 13.16 -12.67 1.36
C ARG A 524 12.51 -13.92 0.79
N GLN A 525 13.16 -15.07 0.91
CA GLN A 525 12.71 -16.30 0.26
C GLN A 525 11.40 -16.80 0.89
N ALA A 526 10.38 -17.01 0.07
CA ALA A 526 9.12 -17.61 0.49
C ALA A 526 9.34 -18.98 1.14
N ASP A 527 8.44 -19.35 2.05
CA ASP A 527 8.38 -20.64 2.74
C ASP A 527 9.59 -21.00 3.63
N ARG A 528 10.46 -20.03 3.91
CA ARG A 528 11.57 -20.18 4.87
C ARG A 528 11.34 -19.34 6.13
N ASP A 529 11.26 -19.99 7.28
CA ASP A 529 11.07 -19.30 8.56
C ASP A 529 12.36 -18.63 9.02
N PHE A 530 12.26 -17.35 9.39
CA PHE A 530 13.34 -16.61 10.04
C PHE A 530 12.81 -16.02 11.34
N MET A 531 13.39 -16.45 12.47
CA MET A 531 12.97 -16.02 13.80
C MET A 531 14.05 -15.20 14.48
N LEU A 532 13.62 -14.25 15.31
CA LEU A 532 14.50 -13.36 16.05
C LEU A 532 14.82 -13.96 17.42
N PHE A 533 16.10 -14.04 17.75
CA PHE A 533 16.59 -14.51 19.04
C PHE A 533 17.42 -13.42 19.73
N PRO A 534 17.25 -13.22 21.05
CA PRO A 534 18.16 -12.40 21.83
C PRO A 534 19.56 -13.06 21.85
N ASP A 535 20.61 -12.26 21.68
CA ASP A 535 22.00 -12.71 21.73
C ASP A 535 22.88 -11.79 22.58
N ASP A 536 24.12 -12.21 22.88
CA ASP A 536 25.02 -11.43 23.72
C ASP A 536 25.35 -10.08 23.06
N GLY A 537 24.74 -9.02 23.57
CA GLY A 537 24.89 -7.65 23.06
C GLY A 537 23.94 -7.27 21.91
N GLY A 538 22.94 -8.09 21.55
CA GLY A 538 22.02 -7.75 20.47
C GLY A 538 21.01 -8.82 20.08
N HIS A 539 20.77 -8.95 18.77
CA HIS A 539 19.79 -9.88 18.21
C HIS A 539 20.35 -10.67 17.03
N ARG A 540 19.88 -11.90 16.85
CA ARG A 540 20.14 -12.72 15.66
C ARG A 540 18.84 -13.06 14.96
N LEU A 541 18.83 -12.93 13.63
CA LEU A 541 17.77 -13.46 12.79
C LEU A 541 18.26 -14.79 12.21
N ILE A 542 17.62 -15.89 12.58
CA ILE A 542 18.07 -17.25 12.29
C ILE A 542 17.01 -18.00 11.51
N GLU A 543 17.43 -18.76 10.50
CA GLU A 543 16.53 -19.65 9.79
C GLU A 543 16.12 -20.84 10.66
N CYS A 544 14.82 -21.06 10.78
CA CYS A 544 14.24 -22.10 11.60
C CYS A 544 13.39 -23.09 10.79
N ALA A 545 13.04 -24.19 11.45
CA ALA A 545 12.05 -25.15 11.00
C ALA A 545 11.13 -25.53 12.16
N PRO A 546 9.84 -25.80 11.90
CA PRO A 546 8.93 -26.27 12.94
C PRO A 546 9.39 -27.61 13.49
N LEU A 547 9.22 -27.81 14.80
CA LEU A 547 9.43 -29.09 15.48
C LEU A 547 8.10 -29.84 15.60
N SER A 548 8.14 -31.15 15.44
CA SER A 548 7.01 -32.02 15.80
C SER A 548 6.96 -32.19 17.31
N THR A 549 5.83 -31.83 17.91
CA THR A 549 5.58 -31.92 19.35
C THR A 549 4.24 -32.59 19.62
N GLU A 550 4.21 -33.54 20.54
CA GLU A 550 2.95 -34.16 21.02
C GLU A 550 2.50 -33.57 22.37
N ALA A 551 3.32 -32.69 22.95
CA ALA A 551 3.10 -32.11 24.27
C ALA A 551 1.83 -31.26 24.28
N ALA A 552 0.89 -31.63 25.15
CA ALA A 552 -0.30 -30.85 25.44
C ALA A 552 -0.62 -30.91 26.94
N ALA A 553 -1.28 -29.87 27.46
CA ALA A 553 -1.78 -29.81 28.81
C ALA A 553 -3.22 -29.28 28.84
N GLU A 554 -3.88 -29.53 29.96
CA GLU A 554 -5.19 -28.99 30.26
C GLU A 554 -5.05 -27.78 31.20
N VAL A 555 -5.59 -26.63 30.79
CA VAL A 555 -5.58 -25.40 31.59
C VAL A 555 -7.01 -24.96 31.90
N PRO A 556 -7.31 -24.50 33.13
CA PRO A 556 -8.58 -23.87 33.43
C PRO A 556 -8.76 -22.57 32.64
N HIS A 557 -9.97 -22.32 32.17
CA HIS A 557 -10.35 -21.12 31.48
C HIS A 557 -11.76 -20.68 31.91
N GLU A 558 -11.89 -19.44 32.38
CA GLU A 558 -13.19 -18.86 32.69
C GLU A 558 -13.84 -18.30 31.42
N ALA A 559 -14.84 -19.01 30.91
CA ALA A 559 -15.69 -18.53 29.83
C ALA A 559 -17.01 -17.94 30.38
N ALA A 560 -17.77 -17.21 29.55
CA ALA A 560 -19.06 -16.62 29.96
C ALA A 560 -20.13 -17.65 30.38
N GLY A 561 -19.88 -18.94 30.17
CA GLY A 561 -20.73 -20.06 30.61
C GLY A 561 -20.16 -20.89 31.77
N GLY A 562 -19.17 -20.37 32.51
CA GLY A 562 -18.53 -21.05 33.64
C GLY A 562 -17.10 -21.53 33.35
N ALA A 563 -16.46 -22.11 34.37
CA ALA A 563 -15.12 -22.67 34.26
C ALA A 563 -15.12 -23.86 33.28
N ARG A 564 -14.21 -23.83 32.32
CA ARG A 564 -13.96 -24.91 31.36
C ARG A 564 -12.49 -25.27 31.39
N THR A 565 -12.17 -26.47 30.93
CA THR A 565 -10.78 -26.88 30.69
C THR A 565 -10.47 -26.71 29.21
N LEU A 566 -9.39 -26.01 28.89
CA LEU A 566 -8.87 -25.89 27.53
C LEU A 566 -7.66 -26.79 27.35
N ARG A 567 -7.59 -27.47 26.22
CA ARG A 567 -6.37 -28.14 25.79
C ARG A 567 -5.42 -27.11 25.20
N VAL A 568 -4.16 -27.14 25.60
CA VAL A 568 -3.10 -26.27 25.12
C VAL A 568 -1.97 -27.14 24.60
N ALA A 569 -1.56 -26.95 23.35
CA ALA A 569 -0.43 -27.65 22.77
C ALA A 569 0.85 -26.82 22.81
N LEU A 570 1.99 -27.49 22.91
CA LEU A 570 3.29 -26.87 22.67
C LEU A 570 3.45 -26.62 21.17
N ARG A 571 3.98 -25.47 20.81
CA ARG A 571 4.53 -25.21 19.48
C ARG A 571 5.97 -24.77 19.62
N ALA A 572 6.83 -25.28 18.74
CA ALA A 572 8.25 -24.98 18.78
C ALA A 572 8.88 -24.95 17.39
N PHE A 573 9.93 -24.14 17.24
CA PHE A 573 10.76 -24.03 16.04
C PHE A 573 12.23 -24.03 16.44
N ALA A 574 13.06 -24.74 15.70
CA ALA A 574 14.50 -24.79 15.93
C ALA A 574 15.31 -24.25 14.77
N SER A 575 16.49 -23.70 15.05
CA SER A 575 17.47 -23.35 14.03
C SER A 575 17.83 -24.56 13.17
N ARG A 576 17.91 -24.37 11.84
CA ARG A 576 18.27 -25.46 10.91
C ARG A 576 19.72 -25.94 11.08
N GLY A 577 20.59 -25.11 11.64
CA GLY A 577 21.99 -25.43 11.90
C GLY A 577 22.46 -24.99 13.29
N VAL A 578 23.76 -25.15 13.51
CA VAL A 578 24.48 -24.61 14.67
C VAL A 578 24.96 -23.21 14.32
N HIS A 579 24.66 -22.23 15.18
CA HIS A 579 25.07 -20.84 15.03
C HIS A 579 25.90 -20.46 16.25
N ALA A 580 27.15 -20.01 16.04
CA ALA A 580 28.08 -19.67 17.12
C ALA A 580 28.22 -20.79 18.19
N GLY A 581 28.23 -22.05 17.76
CA GLY A 581 28.35 -23.21 18.67
C GLY A 581 27.08 -23.57 19.43
N GLN A 582 25.94 -22.96 19.10
CA GLN A 582 24.65 -23.19 19.76
C GLN A 582 23.54 -23.52 18.78
N ARG A 583 22.49 -24.17 19.27
CA ARG A 583 21.20 -24.29 18.58
C ARG A 583 20.16 -23.43 19.27
N TYR A 584 19.26 -22.86 18.49
CA TYR A 584 18.26 -21.92 18.99
C TYR A 584 16.88 -22.55 18.85
N VAL A 585 16.05 -22.42 19.89
CA VAL A 585 14.67 -22.88 19.87
C VAL A 585 13.73 -21.80 20.38
N SER A 586 12.65 -21.54 19.66
CA SER A 586 11.54 -20.70 20.11
C SER A 586 10.34 -21.59 20.38
N ALA A 587 9.70 -21.44 21.55
CA ALA A 587 8.56 -22.27 21.93
C ALA A 587 7.47 -21.46 22.65
N TRP A 588 6.20 -21.76 22.39
CA TRP A 588 5.03 -21.15 23.04
C TRP A 588 3.87 -22.13 23.18
N ALA A 589 2.90 -21.75 24.00
CA ALA A 589 1.69 -22.53 24.26
C ALA A 589 0.55 -22.09 23.31
N GLN A 590 -0.15 -23.01 22.67
CA GLN A 590 -1.21 -22.72 21.71
C GLN A 590 -2.54 -23.34 22.20
N PRO A 591 -3.56 -22.53 22.54
CA PRO A 591 -4.89 -23.06 22.85
C PRO A 591 -5.49 -23.77 21.65
N LEU A 592 -6.10 -24.92 21.92
CA LEU A 592 -6.78 -25.77 20.93
C LEU A 592 -8.27 -25.89 21.23
N GLY A 593 -9.05 -25.97 20.16
CA GLY A 593 -10.48 -26.24 20.20
C GLY A 593 -10.80 -27.72 20.35
N PRO A 594 -12.11 -28.04 20.46
CA PRO A 594 -12.57 -29.43 20.51
C PRO A 594 -12.16 -30.25 19.27
N ASP A 595 -11.99 -29.60 18.12
CA ASP A 595 -11.53 -30.20 16.87
C ASP A 595 -10.00 -30.30 16.76
N GLY A 596 -9.28 -29.91 17.82
CA GLY A 596 -7.82 -29.89 17.87
C GLY A 596 -7.16 -28.77 17.09
N LYS A 597 -7.93 -27.83 16.51
CA LYS A 597 -7.37 -26.68 15.79
C LYS A 597 -7.10 -25.51 16.74
N PRO A 598 -6.20 -24.57 16.38
CA PRO A 598 -6.06 -23.32 17.11
C PRO A 598 -7.40 -22.61 17.25
N VAL A 599 -7.78 -22.22 18.47
CA VAL A 599 -9.00 -21.44 18.71
C VAL A 599 -8.68 -20.01 19.10
N MET A 600 -9.58 -19.12 18.70
CA MET A 600 -9.60 -17.75 19.19
C MET A 600 -10.17 -17.71 20.60
N ALA A 601 -9.61 -16.85 21.45
CA ALA A 601 -10.21 -16.51 22.73
C ALA A 601 -11.61 -15.89 22.55
N THR A 602 -11.88 -15.24 21.42
CA THR A 602 -13.20 -14.72 21.07
C THR A 602 -14.21 -15.81 20.71
N ALA A 603 -13.78 -16.90 20.07
CA ALA A 603 -14.63 -18.07 19.82
C ALA A 603 -15.02 -18.80 21.12
N LEU A 604 -14.22 -18.63 22.19
CA LEU A 604 -14.47 -19.20 23.51
C LEU A 604 -15.40 -18.34 24.38
N ALA A 605 -15.64 -17.07 24.00
CA ALA A 605 -16.31 -16.08 24.83
C ALA A 605 -17.82 -16.31 25.00
N GLY A 606 -18.48 -17.03 24.11
CA GLY A 606 -19.94 -17.15 24.11
C GLY A 606 -20.62 -15.77 24.00
N ALA A 607 -21.66 -15.50 24.81
CA ALA A 607 -22.37 -14.22 24.83
C ALA A 607 -21.69 -13.12 25.69
N GLY A 608 -20.59 -13.43 26.38
CA GLY A 608 -19.88 -12.48 27.23
C GLY A 608 -18.66 -11.82 26.54
N PRO A 609 -18.04 -10.81 27.18
CA PRO A 609 -16.82 -10.21 26.65
C PRO A 609 -15.70 -11.25 26.60
N PRO A 610 -14.90 -11.28 25.51
CA PRO A 610 -13.87 -12.28 25.35
C PRO A 610 -12.75 -12.07 26.39
N ARG A 611 -12.29 -13.18 26.97
CA ARG A 611 -11.25 -13.19 27.99
C ARG A 611 -10.01 -13.90 27.46
N ARG A 612 -8.85 -13.36 27.79
CA ARG A 612 -7.55 -13.96 27.46
C ARG A 612 -7.41 -15.33 28.13
N VAL A 613 -6.77 -16.27 27.44
CA VAL A 613 -6.31 -17.52 28.06
C VAL A 613 -5.05 -17.22 28.87
N GLU A 614 -5.12 -17.42 30.18
CA GLU A 614 -3.96 -17.33 31.07
C GLU A 614 -3.27 -18.69 31.17
N PHE A 615 -1.94 -18.70 31.11
CA PHE A 615 -1.13 -19.92 31.20
C PHE A 615 -0.41 -20.04 32.55
N ASP A 616 -1.00 -19.46 33.60
CA ASP A 616 -0.38 -19.42 34.92
C ASP A 616 -0.16 -20.81 35.50
N GLY A 617 1.06 -21.04 35.95
CA GLY A 617 1.52 -22.32 36.49
C GLY A 617 1.91 -23.34 35.42
N LEU A 618 1.72 -23.08 34.13
CA LEU A 618 2.17 -23.97 33.08
C LEU A 618 3.71 -24.02 33.02
N ARG A 619 4.26 -25.23 32.91
CA ARG A 619 5.69 -25.49 32.82
C ARG A 619 5.99 -26.38 31.63
N LEU A 620 7.10 -26.10 30.96
CA LEU A 620 7.67 -26.93 29.92
C LEU A 620 8.75 -27.82 30.52
N GLN A 621 8.55 -29.14 30.44
CA GLN A 621 9.53 -30.14 30.86
C GLN A 621 10.20 -30.76 29.63
N LEU A 622 11.53 -30.72 29.59
CA LEU A 622 12.37 -31.23 28.51
C LEU A 622 13.20 -32.42 29.02
N ALA A 623 12.72 -33.63 28.73
CA ALA A 623 13.29 -34.86 29.27
C ALA A 623 14.74 -35.07 28.84
N GLY A 624 15.60 -35.47 29.77
CA GLY A 624 17.00 -35.80 29.50
C GLY A 624 17.93 -34.60 29.20
N LEU A 625 17.42 -33.37 29.22
CA LEU A 625 18.23 -32.15 29.19
C LEU A 625 18.48 -31.67 30.62
N ARG A 626 19.71 -31.21 30.90
CA ARG A 626 20.09 -30.55 32.16
C ARG A 626 20.26 -29.06 31.94
N ALA A 627 20.19 -28.28 33.01
CA ALA A 627 20.36 -26.82 32.95
C ALA A 627 21.75 -26.38 32.49
N ASP A 628 22.78 -27.22 32.68
CA ASP A 628 24.15 -26.90 32.30
C ASP A 628 24.28 -26.66 30.79
N GLY A 629 24.85 -25.50 30.43
CA GLY A 629 24.99 -25.05 29.03
C GLY A 629 23.69 -24.63 28.34
N VAL A 630 22.55 -24.58 29.05
CA VAL A 630 21.26 -24.13 28.50
C VAL A 630 20.94 -22.73 29.00
N ARG A 631 20.71 -21.80 28.08
CA ARG A 631 20.21 -20.47 28.42
C ARG A 631 18.76 -20.33 27.98
N VAL A 632 17.92 -19.83 28.87
CA VAL A 632 16.50 -19.60 28.58
C VAL A 632 16.18 -18.13 28.80
N CYS A 633 15.51 -17.52 27.84
CA CYS A 633 15.02 -16.16 27.96
C CYS A 633 13.50 -16.10 27.72
N ASP A 634 12.84 -15.16 28.39
CA ASP A 634 11.46 -14.79 28.05
C ASP A 634 11.41 -13.93 26.77
N ILE A 635 10.19 -13.54 26.39
CA ILE A 635 9.95 -12.68 25.22
C ILE A 635 10.66 -11.33 25.28
N TRP A 636 10.97 -10.81 26.47
CA TRP A 636 11.66 -9.53 26.66
C TRP A 636 13.18 -9.71 26.72
N GLY A 637 13.68 -10.92 26.47
CA GLY A 637 15.10 -11.26 26.53
C GLY A 637 15.63 -11.42 27.95
N ARG A 638 14.78 -11.39 28.98
CA ARG A 638 15.21 -11.58 30.37
C ARG A 638 15.46 -13.05 30.61
N GLU A 639 16.58 -13.34 31.25
CA GLU A 639 16.97 -14.71 31.53
C GLU A 639 16.02 -15.34 32.56
N ILE A 640 15.52 -16.52 32.22
CA ILE A 640 14.71 -17.35 33.10
C ILE A 640 15.62 -18.44 33.64
N ALA A 641 15.81 -18.50 34.95
CA ALA A 641 16.57 -19.57 35.58
C ALA A 641 15.82 -20.90 35.39
N PRO A 642 16.37 -21.84 34.59
CA PRO A 642 15.76 -23.14 34.46
C PRO A 642 15.98 -23.96 35.74
N ARG A 643 15.14 -24.97 36.00
CA ARG A 643 15.31 -25.88 37.15
C ARG A 643 15.44 -27.31 36.67
N ASP A 644 16.40 -28.04 37.21
CA ASP A 644 16.48 -29.49 37.00
C ASP A 644 15.53 -30.20 37.98
N ASP A 645 14.86 -31.25 37.50
CA ASP A 645 14.18 -32.26 38.30
C ASP A 645 14.66 -33.68 37.94
N ASP A 646 14.05 -34.71 38.51
CA ASP A 646 14.40 -36.10 38.26
C ASP A 646 14.14 -36.53 36.80
N ALA A 647 13.24 -35.84 36.10
CA ALA A 647 12.83 -36.16 34.74
C ALA A 647 13.51 -35.28 33.67
N GLY A 648 14.08 -34.12 34.02
CA GLY A 648 14.86 -33.26 33.12
C GLY A 648 14.77 -31.78 33.48
N LEU A 649 14.85 -30.93 32.45
CA LEU A 649 14.81 -29.47 32.59
C LEU A 649 13.36 -28.98 32.66
N VAL A 650 13.02 -28.16 33.66
CA VAL A 650 11.69 -27.57 33.84
C VAL A 650 11.76 -26.05 33.74
N LEU A 651 10.92 -25.47 32.89
CA LEU A 651 10.87 -24.05 32.58
C LEU A 651 9.49 -23.48 32.89
N PRO A 652 9.37 -22.30 33.52
CA PRO A 652 8.15 -21.50 33.50
C PRO A 652 7.72 -21.24 32.05
N PHE A 653 6.45 -21.47 31.73
CA PHE A 653 5.96 -21.44 30.35
C PHE A 653 4.64 -20.66 30.23
N SER A 654 4.69 -19.36 30.55
CA SER A 654 3.50 -18.51 30.59
C SER A 654 3.10 -17.94 29.23
N THR A 655 4.02 -17.79 28.28
CA THR A 655 3.67 -17.30 26.93
C THR A 655 4.59 -17.91 25.88
N ARG A 656 5.82 -17.41 25.79
CA ARG A 656 6.85 -17.82 24.84
C ARG A 656 8.22 -17.74 25.49
N VAL A 657 9.09 -18.69 25.16
CA VAL A 657 10.47 -18.76 25.64
C VAL A 657 11.42 -19.01 24.48
N TYR A 658 12.64 -18.51 24.63
CA TYR A 658 13.77 -18.75 23.74
C TYR A 658 14.81 -19.60 24.47
N LEU A 659 15.26 -20.67 23.84
CA LEU A 659 16.31 -21.53 24.36
C LEU A 659 17.55 -21.43 23.47
N LYS A 660 18.71 -21.26 24.10
CA LYS A 660 20.01 -21.55 23.48
C LYS A 660 20.51 -22.87 24.05
N LEU A 661 20.69 -23.83 23.17
CA LEU A 661 21.09 -25.20 23.50
C LEU A 661 22.53 -25.44 23.03
N PRO A 662 23.29 -26.31 23.71
CA PRO A 662 24.58 -26.78 23.21
C PRO A 662 24.47 -27.36 21.79
N ALA A 663 25.51 -27.19 20.96
CA ALA A 663 25.54 -27.75 19.60
C ALA A 663 25.28 -29.28 19.54
N THR A 664 25.63 -30.00 20.61
CA THR A 664 25.45 -31.45 20.75
C THR A 664 24.01 -31.86 21.00
N CYS A 665 23.13 -30.94 21.39
CA CYS A 665 21.72 -31.25 21.57
C CYS A 665 21.01 -31.30 20.21
N GLU A 666 20.11 -32.27 20.02
CA GLU A 666 19.25 -32.34 18.83
C GLU A 666 17.81 -31.90 19.20
N PRO A 667 17.37 -30.67 18.84
CA PRO A 667 16.07 -30.14 19.25
C PRO A 667 14.89 -31.02 18.85
N ALA A 668 14.95 -31.63 17.67
CA ALA A 668 13.89 -32.52 17.20
C ALA A 668 13.74 -33.79 18.05
N VAL A 669 14.82 -34.28 18.66
CA VAL A 669 14.75 -35.40 19.62
C VAL A 669 14.15 -34.91 20.92
N LEU A 670 14.68 -33.80 21.45
CA LEU A 670 14.28 -33.24 22.74
C LEU A 670 12.78 -32.88 22.80
N PHE A 671 12.27 -32.24 21.75
CA PHE A 671 10.89 -31.74 21.70
C PHE A 671 9.85 -32.81 21.37
N ARG A 672 10.25 -33.99 20.87
CA ARG A 672 9.35 -35.16 20.76
C ARG A 672 8.97 -35.72 22.12
N SER A 673 9.85 -35.61 23.11
CA SER A 673 9.63 -36.03 24.50
C SER A 673 9.23 -34.89 25.44
N ALA A 674 9.03 -33.67 24.92
CA ALA A 674 8.62 -32.54 25.74
C ALA A 674 7.25 -32.79 26.38
N ARG A 675 7.03 -32.22 27.56
CA ARG A 675 5.75 -32.27 28.26
C ARG A 675 5.36 -30.87 28.73
N LEU A 676 4.07 -30.56 28.62
CA LEU A 676 3.48 -29.43 29.33
C LEU A 676 2.88 -29.96 30.63
N VAL A 677 3.33 -29.42 31.75
CA VAL A 677 2.90 -29.83 33.10
C VAL A 677 2.43 -28.60 33.88
N ARG A 678 1.59 -28.77 34.89
CA ARG A 678 1.09 -27.68 35.73
C ARG A 678 1.58 -27.84 37.17
#